data_AF-A0A7K4B1Q2-F1
#
_entry.id   AF-A0A7K4B1Q2-F1
#
_cell.length_a   1.000
_cell.length_b   1.000
_cell.length_c   1.000
_cell.angle_alpha   90.00
_cell.angle_beta   90.00
_cell.angle_gamma   90.00
#
_symmetry.space_group_name_H-M   'P 1'
#
loop_
_entity.id
_entity.type
_entity.pdbx_description
1 polymer ?
#
loop_
_entity_poly.entity_id
_entity_poly.type
_entity_poly.pdbx_seq_one_letter_code
_entity_poly.pdbx_strand_id
1 'polypeptide(L)'
;MDGKIRTADAVSLRNIIDATSASIQIIGPDGVYIDCNSATFAMFRAKNDGDIIGRPPSVLSPAKQTNGSDSVAGSEIFIKRAFSGEKVSFEWEHQRLDGAVFPCQVSLQVIDYEGAACLMATIVDISDIVALRKKTETMIAQAPIPIIDLKPDLTINQANQAFAILISKSYEDLLGMNLSDFDVRNRVGESLADGIKERRQVKGDLDAVVPGGMKHLQYHYSPFFDDEGELLSVFAYYIDKTSEIGAVRDVVELTSKCQAGSLESRLDSTNYSGELKQLIEGINGTLDSITGPLNVAAEYVFRIAEGELPPRITEEYHGDFNEIKNNLNSCIDSLDGLINDISAMYKEQKIGNIEALIDSDKYQGFYRDITSGFNDTLGLHVNGILMVLDHLASYADGDFTPVLEQLPGKQAIANEKMDQLKNNIMTLIDDCELLTRAAIEGRLDTRADTSVHKGDYLKIVEGLNNVLDAVVRPIRETEKILGRFALNDHTPIMDEDKCQGEYKVLAENVNQVRTRLLSATALVSDVAVGNTEKLNDLKKIGKRSEQDELMPAFITCMENVQRVIKDIGLLAAAANEGNLDERVDPSGHKGEFRRMVEEMNRTFELMADRVAWFESILDAMQFPVTVTDLDAKWTFVNRAVEDMLKVSRKEIIGRPCKEWGAAICGTENCGIERLKRGLSTTHFEQFGGFFKVDTAYVKNAKGENVGHVEVVSDITALKKVENYLDLSVERISSSLNMFAKGKTDFTVTVPESDEYTAEVRGKIAELADNLHQARDSVKDLVLQANTLANEAIQGNLNCRADMSKVEGDFAEVLNGINNTLESVVEPVQEAIRIADEYALANFSARFNPDLKVAGDWSGFKDSLDNIGIQICEAIRLINE
;
A
#
# COMPACT_ATOMS: atom_id res chain seq x y z
N MET A 1 8.77 189.25 -50.94
CA MET A 1 8.97 188.46 -52.16
C MET A 1 7.73 187.64 -52.40
N ASP A 2 6.98 188.10 -53.39
CA ASP A 2 5.93 187.47 -54.20
C ASP A 2 5.39 186.08 -53.84
N GLY A 3 4.12 186.11 -53.43
CA GLY A 3 3.00 185.37 -53.99
C GLY A 3 3.28 184.13 -54.85
N LYS A 4 2.94 182.98 -54.28
CA LYS A 4 2.00 181.98 -54.86
C LYS A 4 1.73 180.91 -53.80
N ILE A 5 0.69 181.12 -52.99
CA ILE A 5 0.07 180.06 -52.18
C ILE A 5 -0.54 179.08 -53.19
N ARG A 6 0.03 177.87 -53.26
CA ARG A 6 -0.43 176.80 -54.14
C ARG A 6 -1.69 176.22 -53.53
N THR A 7 -2.79 176.29 -54.26
CA THR A 7 -4.10 175.66 -54.00
C THR A 7 -4.07 174.12 -53.87
N ALA A 8 -2.88 173.50 -53.82
CA ALA A 8 -2.69 172.06 -53.70
C ALA A 8 -2.75 171.54 -52.23
N ASP A 9 -2.47 172.39 -51.23
CA ASP A 9 -2.30 171.93 -49.84
C ASP A 9 -3.63 171.68 -49.10
N ALA A 10 -4.71 172.40 -49.43
CA ALA A 10 -6.04 172.18 -48.84
C ALA A 10 -6.70 170.87 -49.29
N VAL A 11 -6.51 170.47 -50.55
CA VAL A 11 -7.03 169.19 -51.09
C VAL A 11 -6.26 168.00 -50.50
N SER A 12 -4.95 168.15 -50.25
CA SER A 12 -4.14 167.08 -49.65
C SER A 12 -4.54 166.77 -48.21
N LEU A 13 -4.85 167.80 -47.40
CA LEU A 13 -5.31 167.60 -46.02
C LEU A 13 -6.67 166.92 -45.95
N ARG A 14 -7.61 167.30 -46.83
CA ARG A 14 -8.93 166.66 -46.92
C ARG A 14 -8.82 165.19 -47.33
N ASN A 15 -7.96 164.89 -48.30
CA ASN A 15 -7.69 163.50 -48.70
C ASN A 15 -7.09 162.64 -47.56
N ILE A 16 -6.26 163.22 -46.67
CA ILE A 16 -5.69 162.48 -45.52
C ILE A 16 -6.77 162.17 -44.48
N ILE A 17 -7.61 163.16 -44.17
CA ILE A 17 -8.71 163.02 -43.22
C ILE A 17 -9.76 162.02 -43.75
N ASP A 18 -10.04 162.04 -45.06
CA ASP A 18 -10.94 161.08 -45.73
C ASP A 18 -10.34 159.68 -45.89
N ALA A 19 -9.03 159.55 -46.00
CA ALA A 19 -8.36 158.24 -46.03
C ALA A 19 -8.36 157.54 -44.66
N THR A 20 -8.69 158.25 -43.59
CA THR A 20 -8.74 157.69 -42.24
C THR A 20 -10.07 156.97 -42.01
N SER A 21 -10.01 155.71 -41.58
CA SER A 21 -11.21 154.89 -41.31
C SER A 21 -11.98 155.34 -40.06
N ALA A 22 -11.35 156.12 -39.18
CA ALA A 22 -12.01 156.70 -38.03
C ALA A 22 -12.93 157.85 -38.45
N SER A 23 -14.08 157.92 -37.80
CA SER A 23 -15.06 158.98 -38.01
C SER A 23 -14.51 160.27 -37.41
N ILE A 24 -14.16 161.25 -38.25
CA ILE A 24 -13.53 162.51 -37.85
C ILE A 24 -14.44 163.69 -38.19
N GLN A 25 -14.74 164.54 -37.20
CA GLN A 25 -15.50 165.77 -37.36
C GLN A 25 -14.71 166.97 -36.87
N ILE A 26 -14.78 168.09 -37.58
CA ILE A 26 -14.22 169.37 -37.16
C ILE A 26 -15.35 170.25 -36.65
N ILE A 27 -15.25 170.69 -35.40
CA ILE A 27 -16.20 171.57 -34.73
C ILE A 27 -15.58 172.97 -34.68
N GLY A 28 -16.29 173.96 -35.21
CA GLY A 28 -15.85 175.34 -35.24
C GLY A 28 -15.87 176.02 -33.87
N PRO A 29 -15.32 177.24 -33.75
CA PRO A 29 -15.30 178.00 -32.50
C PRO A 29 -16.69 178.32 -31.94
N ASP A 30 -17.69 178.35 -32.81
CA ASP A 30 -19.11 178.53 -32.50
C ASP A 30 -19.81 177.25 -32.00
N GLY A 31 -19.08 176.13 -31.94
CA GLY A 31 -19.54 174.86 -31.35
C GLY A 31 -20.39 174.00 -32.28
N VAL A 32 -20.44 174.31 -33.58
CA VAL A 32 -21.12 173.48 -34.60
C VAL A 32 -20.10 172.77 -35.49
N TYR A 33 -20.49 171.67 -36.12
CA TYR A 33 -19.63 171.02 -37.10
C TYR A 33 -19.42 171.93 -38.30
N ILE A 34 -18.17 172.22 -38.63
CA ILE A 34 -17.80 173.00 -39.82
C ILE A 34 -17.25 172.11 -40.92
N ASP A 35 -16.74 170.93 -40.56
CA ASP A 35 -16.28 169.93 -41.52
C ASP A 35 -16.38 168.51 -40.96
N CYS A 36 -16.40 167.51 -41.81
CA CYS A 36 -16.24 166.11 -41.40
C CYS A 36 -15.80 165.24 -42.57
N ASN A 37 -15.26 164.07 -42.24
CA ASN A 37 -14.77 163.12 -43.21
C ASN A 37 -15.87 162.15 -43.69
N SER A 38 -15.63 161.51 -44.82
CA SER A 38 -16.48 160.48 -45.41
C SER A 38 -16.80 159.32 -44.46
N ALA A 39 -15.88 158.94 -43.58
CA ALA A 39 -16.13 157.94 -42.54
C ALA A 39 -17.21 158.40 -41.52
N THR A 40 -17.31 159.70 -41.25
CA THR A 40 -18.40 160.28 -40.44
C THR A 40 -19.74 160.11 -41.14
N PHE A 41 -19.82 160.44 -42.42
CA PHE A 41 -21.05 160.24 -43.19
C PHE A 41 -21.49 158.78 -43.19
N ALA A 42 -20.54 157.86 -43.36
CA ALA A 42 -20.81 156.42 -43.31
C ALA A 42 -21.26 155.96 -41.91
N MET A 43 -20.54 156.38 -40.84
CA MET A 43 -20.86 156.00 -39.47
C MET A 43 -22.23 156.53 -39.05
N PHE A 44 -22.56 157.79 -39.31
CA PHE A 44 -23.81 158.39 -38.87
C PHE A 44 -24.94 158.29 -39.89
N ARG A 45 -24.67 157.70 -41.06
CA ARG A 45 -25.60 157.52 -42.19
C ARG A 45 -26.15 158.85 -42.73
N ALA A 46 -25.31 159.90 -42.72
CA ALA A 46 -25.65 161.18 -43.31
C ALA A 46 -25.57 161.12 -44.84
N LYS A 47 -26.50 161.79 -45.52
CA LYS A 47 -26.63 161.76 -46.99
C LYS A 47 -26.05 162.98 -47.66
N ASN A 48 -26.03 164.11 -46.96
CA ASN A 48 -25.54 165.38 -47.46
C ASN A 48 -24.91 166.19 -46.32
N ASP A 49 -24.06 167.16 -46.67
CA ASP A 49 -23.34 167.97 -45.69
C ASP A 49 -24.27 168.67 -44.70
N GLY A 50 -25.46 169.12 -45.11
CA GLY A 50 -26.42 169.80 -44.23
C GLY A 50 -27.04 168.94 -43.13
N ASP A 51 -26.85 167.61 -43.18
CA ASP A 51 -27.27 166.69 -42.13
C ASP A 51 -26.35 166.78 -40.89
N ILE A 52 -25.08 167.15 -41.07
CA ILE A 52 -24.06 167.22 -40.01
C ILE A 52 -23.46 168.63 -39.92
N ILE A 53 -22.97 169.18 -41.02
CA ILE A 53 -22.31 170.49 -41.10
C ILE A 53 -23.33 171.60 -40.79
N GLY A 54 -22.92 172.55 -39.95
CA GLY A 54 -23.74 173.62 -39.38
C GLY A 54 -24.62 173.18 -38.21
N ARG A 55 -24.57 171.91 -37.77
CA ARG A 55 -25.33 171.40 -36.62
C ARG A 55 -24.42 171.21 -35.39
N PRO A 56 -24.96 171.32 -34.16
CA PRO A 56 -24.20 171.03 -32.95
C PRO A 56 -23.94 169.53 -32.79
N PRO A 57 -22.87 169.10 -32.10
CA PRO A 57 -22.54 167.70 -31.86
C PRO A 57 -23.63 166.82 -31.27
N SER A 58 -24.53 167.42 -30.49
CA SER A 58 -25.68 166.73 -29.91
C SER A 58 -26.64 166.12 -30.93
N VAL A 59 -26.65 166.58 -32.20
CA VAL A 59 -27.50 165.99 -33.25
C VAL A 59 -27.16 164.52 -33.54
N LEU A 60 -25.92 164.12 -33.26
CA LEU A 60 -25.43 162.75 -33.46
C LEU A 60 -25.47 161.92 -32.18
N SER A 61 -26.12 162.39 -31.13
CA SER A 61 -26.27 161.67 -29.85
C SER A 61 -27.75 161.40 -29.56
N PRO A 62 -28.10 160.31 -28.84
CA PRO A 62 -29.45 160.16 -28.31
C PRO A 62 -29.73 161.25 -27.28
N ALA A 63 -31.00 161.53 -26.98
CA ALA A 63 -31.36 162.58 -26.02
C ALA A 63 -30.72 162.37 -24.63
N LYS A 64 -30.54 161.12 -24.21
CA LYS A 64 -29.85 160.72 -22.96
C LYS A 64 -28.89 159.55 -23.20
N GLN A 65 -27.84 159.49 -22.39
CA GLN A 65 -26.85 158.40 -22.38
C GLN A 65 -27.31 157.21 -21.49
N THR A 66 -26.66 156.05 -21.58
CA THR A 66 -26.96 154.83 -20.77
C THR A 66 -26.97 155.11 -19.27
N ASN A 67 -26.13 156.04 -18.80
CA ASN A 67 -26.06 156.46 -17.40
C ASN A 67 -27.15 157.49 -17.00
N GLY A 68 -28.00 157.91 -17.94
CA GLY A 68 -29.15 158.80 -17.75
C GLY A 68 -28.89 160.29 -17.97
N SER A 69 -27.66 160.72 -18.28
CA SER A 69 -27.29 162.14 -18.47
C SER A 69 -27.80 162.74 -19.80
N ASP A 70 -28.11 164.05 -19.83
CA ASP A 70 -28.55 164.79 -21.04
C ASP A 70 -27.39 165.04 -22.00
N SER A 71 -27.54 164.62 -23.25
CA SER A 71 -26.42 164.63 -24.21
C SER A 71 -26.05 166.04 -24.72
N VAL A 72 -26.97 167.01 -24.73
CA VAL A 72 -26.66 168.39 -25.15
C VAL A 72 -25.80 169.06 -24.09
N ALA A 73 -26.26 169.07 -22.84
CA ALA A 73 -25.49 169.64 -21.73
C ALA A 73 -24.18 168.87 -21.50
N GLY A 74 -24.21 167.54 -21.64
CA GLY A 74 -23.03 166.68 -21.49
C GLY A 74 -21.95 166.94 -22.53
N SER A 75 -22.33 167.04 -23.82
CA SER A 75 -21.36 167.30 -24.90
C SER A 75 -20.73 168.69 -24.80
N GLU A 76 -21.47 169.73 -24.41
CA GLU A 76 -20.88 171.06 -24.16
C GLU A 76 -19.78 171.05 -23.10
N ILE A 77 -19.89 170.21 -22.06
CA ILE A 77 -18.86 170.09 -21.02
C ILE A 77 -17.57 169.55 -21.63
N PHE A 78 -17.66 168.48 -22.41
CA PHE A 78 -16.50 167.89 -23.08
C PHE A 78 -15.88 168.82 -24.13
N ILE A 79 -16.71 169.56 -24.88
CA ILE A 79 -16.27 170.55 -25.88
C ILE A 79 -15.55 171.73 -25.21
N LYS A 80 -16.11 172.31 -24.14
CA LYS A 80 -15.47 173.40 -23.37
C LYS A 80 -14.15 172.95 -22.75
N ARG A 81 -14.11 171.72 -22.20
CA ARG A 81 -12.87 171.10 -21.68
C ARG A 81 -11.83 170.99 -22.78
N ALA A 82 -12.20 170.49 -23.95
CA ALA A 82 -11.28 170.35 -25.07
C ALA A 82 -10.75 171.71 -25.57
N PHE A 83 -11.59 172.73 -25.77
CA PHE A 83 -11.14 174.08 -26.18
C PHE A 83 -10.24 174.79 -25.16
N SER A 84 -10.28 174.41 -23.88
CA SER A 84 -9.33 174.90 -22.88
C SER A 84 -7.91 174.32 -23.01
N GLY A 85 -7.73 173.33 -23.89
CA GLY A 85 -6.47 172.62 -24.14
C GLY A 85 -6.38 171.22 -23.51
N GLU A 86 -7.44 170.73 -22.84
CA GLU A 86 -7.47 169.40 -22.23
C GLU A 86 -7.58 168.28 -23.29
N LYS A 87 -6.81 167.19 -23.15
CA LYS A 87 -7.02 165.97 -23.94
C LYS A 87 -8.21 165.20 -23.37
N VAL A 88 -9.27 165.02 -24.14
CA VAL A 88 -10.53 164.42 -23.69
C VAL A 88 -10.82 163.14 -24.48
N SER A 89 -11.03 162.01 -23.79
CA SER A 89 -11.51 160.75 -24.37
C SER A 89 -12.49 160.04 -23.43
N PHE A 90 -13.56 159.45 -23.95
CA PHE A 90 -14.63 158.82 -23.17
C PHE A 90 -15.48 157.86 -24.01
N GLU A 91 -16.10 156.88 -23.36
CA GLU A 91 -17.16 156.09 -23.99
C GLU A 91 -18.46 156.89 -24.03
N TRP A 92 -19.13 156.84 -25.17
CA TRP A 92 -20.34 157.60 -25.44
C TRP A 92 -21.28 156.77 -26.32
N GLU A 93 -22.58 156.84 -26.04
CA GLU A 93 -23.57 156.36 -26.97
C GLU A 93 -23.85 157.43 -28.00
N HIS A 94 -23.56 157.07 -29.25
CA HIS A 94 -23.90 157.88 -30.40
C HIS A 94 -25.17 157.33 -31.06
N GLN A 95 -25.95 158.22 -31.68
CA GLN A 95 -27.16 157.85 -32.40
C GLN A 95 -26.97 158.21 -33.87
N ARG A 96 -27.14 157.21 -34.75
CA ARG A 96 -27.16 157.43 -36.20
C ARG A 96 -28.42 158.24 -36.56
N LEU A 97 -28.42 158.91 -37.71
CA LEU A 97 -29.53 159.78 -38.11
C LEU A 97 -30.86 159.03 -38.37
N ASP A 98 -30.83 157.70 -38.45
CA ASP A 98 -32.02 156.84 -38.52
C ASP A 98 -32.56 156.38 -37.15
N GLY A 99 -31.91 156.78 -36.05
CA GLY A 99 -32.32 156.47 -34.68
C GLY A 99 -31.55 155.34 -34.01
N ALA A 100 -30.68 154.60 -34.71
CA ALA A 100 -29.94 153.51 -34.10
C ALA A 100 -28.87 154.02 -33.12
N VAL A 101 -28.96 153.58 -31.86
CA VAL A 101 -27.97 153.88 -30.80
C VAL A 101 -26.90 152.80 -30.78
N PHE A 102 -25.64 153.20 -30.63
CA PHE A 102 -24.50 152.28 -30.56
C PHE A 102 -23.38 152.85 -29.67
N PRO A 103 -22.67 151.99 -28.92
CA PRO A 103 -21.59 152.43 -28.06
C PRO A 103 -20.37 152.80 -28.90
N CYS A 104 -19.75 153.92 -28.55
CA CYS A 104 -18.56 154.44 -29.19
C CYS A 104 -17.51 154.88 -28.18
N GLN A 105 -16.25 154.96 -28.62
CA GLN A 105 -15.21 155.75 -27.97
C GLN A 105 -15.07 157.09 -28.71
N VAL A 106 -15.18 158.20 -27.99
CA VAL A 106 -15.05 159.57 -28.53
C VAL A 106 -13.77 160.21 -27.99
N SER A 107 -13.03 160.92 -28.85
CA SER A 107 -11.84 161.70 -28.47
C SER A 107 -11.84 163.09 -29.11
N LEU A 108 -11.50 164.14 -28.36
CA LEU A 108 -11.51 165.54 -28.83
C LEU A 108 -10.11 166.19 -28.73
N GLN A 109 -9.69 166.94 -29.77
CA GLN A 109 -8.41 167.66 -29.82
C GLN A 109 -8.52 169.03 -30.52
N VAL A 110 -7.83 170.07 -30.02
CA VAL A 110 -7.79 171.40 -30.67
C VAL A 110 -6.83 171.43 -31.86
N ILE A 111 -7.27 171.99 -32.98
CA ILE A 111 -6.52 172.16 -34.22
C ILE A 111 -6.70 173.58 -34.79
N ASP A 112 -5.75 174.06 -35.60
CA ASP A 112 -5.94 175.25 -36.45
C ASP A 112 -6.50 174.80 -37.79
N TYR A 113 -7.70 175.26 -38.14
CA TYR A 113 -8.41 174.89 -39.38
C TYR A 113 -8.94 176.15 -40.07
N GLU A 114 -8.54 176.35 -41.33
CA GLU A 114 -8.85 177.55 -42.14
C GLU A 114 -8.58 178.91 -41.44
N GLY A 115 -7.58 178.95 -40.55
CA GLY A 115 -7.18 180.15 -39.82
C GLY A 115 -7.95 180.42 -38.53
N ALA A 116 -8.76 179.46 -38.05
CA ALA A 116 -9.47 179.51 -36.77
C ALA A 116 -9.17 178.28 -35.90
N ALA A 117 -9.12 178.47 -34.58
CA ALA A 117 -8.96 177.37 -33.62
C ALA A 117 -10.26 176.55 -33.52
N CYS A 118 -10.23 175.30 -33.98
CA CYS A 118 -11.35 174.37 -34.06
C CYS A 118 -11.06 173.08 -33.27
N LEU A 119 -12.06 172.22 -33.04
CA LEU A 119 -11.86 170.89 -32.44
C LEU A 119 -11.99 169.78 -33.48
N MET A 120 -11.03 168.87 -33.52
CA MET A 120 -11.15 167.58 -34.18
C MET A 120 -11.70 166.54 -33.19
N ALA A 121 -12.91 166.05 -33.46
CA ALA A 121 -13.52 164.90 -32.80
C ALA A 121 -13.21 163.62 -33.60
N THR A 122 -12.84 162.55 -32.91
CA THR A 122 -12.67 161.20 -33.49
C THR A 122 -13.55 160.22 -32.75
N ILE A 123 -14.36 159.46 -33.49
CA ILE A 123 -15.36 158.53 -32.96
C ILE A 123 -15.11 157.12 -33.52
N VAL A 124 -15.14 156.11 -32.65
CA VAL A 124 -14.92 154.68 -32.98
C VAL A 124 -16.06 153.83 -32.40
N ASP A 125 -16.71 152.98 -33.22
CA ASP A 125 -17.75 152.03 -32.80
C ASP A 125 -17.13 150.83 -32.06
N ILE A 126 -17.65 150.45 -30.88
CA ILE A 126 -17.11 149.36 -30.04
C ILE A 126 -18.08 148.18 -29.84
N SER A 127 -19.13 148.07 -30.67
CA SER A 127 -20.21 147.07 -30.51
C SER A 127 -19.73 145.61 -30.47
N ASP A 128 -18.80 145.22 -31.34
CA ASP A 128 -18.30 143.84 -31.43
C ASP A 128 -17.54 143.40 -30.17
N ILE A 129 -16.81 144.32 -29.54
CA ILE A 129 -16.03 144.07 -28.32
C ILE A 129 -16.97 143.75 -27.15
N VAL A 130 -18.06 144.50 -27.02
CA VAL A 130 -19.07 144.28 -25.96
C VAL A 130 -19.81 142.95 -26.16
N ALA A 131 -20.16 142.60 -27.40
CA ALA A 131 -20.85 141.35 -27.70
C ALA A 131 -19.99 140.10 -27.45
N LEU A 132 -18.70 140.16 -27.79
CA LEU A 132 -17.75 139.05 -27.59
C LEU A 132 -17.57 138.74 -26.09
N ARG A 133 -17.48 139.78 -25.24
CA ARG A 133 -17.33 139.62 -23.78
C ARG A 133 -18.50 138.83 -23.17
N LYS A 134 -19.74 139.17 -23.53
CA LYS A 134 -20.96 138.50 -23.02
C LYS A 134 -21.07 137.02 -23.46
N LYS A 135 -20.58 136.69 -24.65
CA LYS A 135 -20.56 135.31 -25.18
C LYS A 135 -19.65 134.40 -24.34
N THR A 136 -18.45 134.86 -24.02
CA THR A 136 -17.45 134.08 -23.24
C THR A 136 -17.97 133.78 -21.83
N GLU A 137 -18.57 134.76 -21.17
CA GLU A 137 -19.16 134.58 -19.82
C GLU A 137 -20.25 133.49 -19.79
N THR A 138 -21.10 133.46 -20.82
CA THR A 138 -22.20 132.47 -20.90
C THR A 138 -21.68 131.06 -21.13
N MET A 139 -20.63 130.90 -21.95
CA MET A 139 -20.04 129.58 -22.22
C MET A 139 -19.41 128.94 -20.97
N ILE A 140 -18.74 129.73 -20.13
CA ILE A 140 -18.15 129.25 -18.89
C ILE A 140 -19.25 128.85 -17.90
N ALA A 141 -20.27 129.69 -17.74
CA ALA A 141 -21.36 129.46 -16.79
C ALA A 141 -22.15 128.16 -17.05
N GLN A 142 -22.36 127.80 -18.33
CA GLN A 142 -23.16 126.65 -18.75
C GLN A 142 -22.37 125.37 -19.01
N ALA A 143 -21.03 125.38 -18.85
CA ALA A 143 -20.24 124.19 -19.08
C ALA A 143 -20.60 123.07 -18.06
N PRO A 144 -20.79 121.81 -18.51
CA PRO A 144 -21.20 120.70 -17.64
C PRO A 144 -20.08 120.16 -16.76
N ILE A 145 -18.83 120.59 -17.02
CA ILE A 145 -17.67 120.26 -16.21
C ILE A 145 -17.47 121.34 -15.14
N PRO A 146 -17.09 120.98 -13.90
CA PRO A 146 -16.70 121.95 -12.88
C PRO A 146 -15.58 122.87 -13.36
N ILE A 147 -15.82 124.18 -13.42
CA ILE A 147 -14.85 125.21 -13.85
C ILE A 147 -14.79 126.34 -12.81
N ILE A 148 -13.58 126.82 -12.52
CA ILE A 148 -13.31 128.04 -11.75
C ILE A 148 -12.24 128.90 -12.44
N ASP A 149 -12.34 130.21 -12.27
CA ASP A 149 -11.31 131.20 -12.58
C ASP A 149 -10.81 131.79 -11.26
N LEU A 150 -9.50 131.81 -11.07
CA LEU A 150 -8.83 132.23 -9.83
C LEU A 150 -8.05 133.52 -10.08
N LYS A 151 -8.05 134.43 -9.13
CA LYS A 151 -7.17 135.59 -9.10
C LYS A 151 -5.71 135.18 -8.86
N PRO A 152 -4.73 136.10 -9.03
CA PRO A 152 -3.32 135.78 -8.77
C PRO A 152 -3.02 135.35 -7.33
N ASP A 153 -3.86 135.75 -6.37
CA ASP A 153 -3.81 135.30 -4.97
C ASP A 153 -4.52 133.96 -4.71
N LEU A 154 -4.97 133.28 -5.76
CA LEU A 154 -5.71 132.02 -5.76
C LEU A 154 -7.11 132.08 -5.13
N THR A 155 -7.66 133.28 -4.94
CA THR A 155 -9.07 133.44 -4.59
C THR A 155 -9.96 133.24 -5.81
N ILE A 156 -11.12 132.62 -5.63
CA ILE A 156 -12.07 132.39 -6.72
C ILE A 156 -12.64 133.74 -7.18
N ASN A 157 -12.35 134.05 -8.43
CA ASN A 157 -12.90 135.19 -9.15
C ASN A 157 -14.26 134.84 -9.77
N GLN A 158 -14.37 133.63 -10.34
CA GLN A 158 -15.57 133.13 -10.97
C GLN A 158 -15.65 131.60 -10.86
N ALA A 159 -16.86 131.05 -10.77
CA ALA A 159 -17.11 129.62 -10.79
C ALA A 159 -18.36 129.32 -11.62
N ASN A 160 -18.42 128.17 -12.28
CA ASN A 160 -19.63 127.76 -12.99
C ASN A 160 -20.56 126.89 -12.13
N GLN A 161 -21.75 126.59 -12.65
CA GLN A 161 -22.75 125.82 -11.93
C GLN A 161 -22.29 124.40 -11.59
N ALA A 162 -21.53 123.74 -12.48
CA ALA A 162 -21.04 122.40 -12.24
C ALA A 162 -20.05 122.33 -11.06
N PHE A 163 -19.20 123.35 -10.88
CA PHE A 163 -18.31 123.44 -9.73
C PHE A 163 -19.07 123.70 -8.43
N ALA A 164 -20.09 124.56 -8.48
CA ALA A 164 -20.98 124.80 -7.35
C ALA A 164 -21.70 123.51 -6.90
N ILE A 165 -22.15 122.67 -7.83
CA ILE A 165 -22.76 121.37 -7.53
C ILE A 165 -21.75 120.40 -6.92
N LEU A 166 -20.55 120.27 -7.52
CA LEU A 166 -19.51 119.38 -7.03
C LEU A 166 -19.15 119.66 -5.57
N ILE A 167 -19.01 120.94 -5.22
CA ILE A 167 -18.67 121.40 -3.87
C ILE A 167 -19.92 121.53 -2.97
N SER A 168 -21.11 121.54 -3.56
CA SER A 168 -22.39 121.77 -2.88
C SER A 168 -22.46 123.11 -2.13
N LYS A 169 -22.00 124.19 -2.77
CA LYS A 169 -22.04 125.58 -2.26
C LYS A 169 -22.71 126.51 -3.27
N SER A 170 -23.29 127.62 -2.80
CA SER A 170 -23.86 128.63 -3.70
C SER A 170 -22.76 129.43 -4.41
N TYR A 171 -23.08 130.08 -5.54
CA TYR A 171 -22.11 130.91 -6.27
C TYR A 171 -21.55 132.04 -5.39
N GLU A 172 -22.38 132.69 -4.58
CA GLU A 172 -21.97 133.78 -3.69
C GLU A 172 -21.01 133.30 -2.60
N ASP A 173 -21.22 132.09 -2.06
CA ASP A 173 -20.34 131.50 -1.03
C ASP A 173 -18.96 131.11 -1.60
N LEU A 174 -18.87 130.86 -2.91
CA LEU A 174 -17.63 130.49 -3.58
C LEU A 174 -16.75 131.69 -3.87
N LEU A 175 -17.34 132.86 -4.13
CA LEU A 175 -16.59 134.08 -4.42
C LEU A 175 -15.74 134.49 -3.21
N GLY A 176 -14.43 134.67 -3.44
CA GLY A 176 -13.48 135.02 -2.39
C GLY A 176 -12.95 133.85 -1.55
N MET A 177 -13.49 132.62 -1.70
CA MET A 177 -12.82 131.42 -1.17
C MET A 177 -11.46 131.23 -1.86
N ASN A 178 -10.47 130.73 -1.14
CA ASN A 178 -9.18 130.37 -1.71
C ASN A 178 -9.17 128.91 -2.15
N LEU A 179 -8.40 128.59 -3.18
CA LEU A 179 -8.18 127.19 -3.59
C LEU A 179 -7.69 126.29 -2.44
N SER A 180 -6.99 126.86 -1.45
CA SER A 180 -6.56 126.14 -0.23
C SER A 180 -7.68 125.77 0.73
N ASP A 181 -8.88 126.33 0.59
CA ASP A 181 -10.01 126.09 1.50
C ASP A 181 -10.69 124.73 1.25
N PHE A 182 -10.33 124.03 0.17
CA PHE A 182 -10.86 122.72 -0.18
C PHE A 182 -9.99 121.59 0.39
N ASP A 183 -10.60 120.63 1.09
CA ASP A 183 -9.92 119.42 1.57
C ASP A 183 -9.60 118.52 0.38
N VAL A 184 -8.34 118.59 -0.05
CA VAL A 184 -7.78 117.79 -1.11
C VAL A 184 -6.70 116.86 -0.55
N ARG A 185 -6.82 115.58 -0.87
CA ARG A 185 -5.90 114.51 -0.46
C ARG A 185 -5.32 113.83 -1.70
N ASN A 186 -4.26 113.03 -1.48
CA ASN A 186 -3.66 112.15 -2.48
C ASN A 186 -3.44 112.82 -3.84
N ARG A 187 -2.99 114.08 -3.83
CA ARG A 187 -2.72 114.81 -5.08
C ARG A 187 -1.50 114.21 -5.76
N VAL A 188 -1.68 113.78 -6.99
CA VAL A 188 -0.63 113.20 -7.85
C VAL A 188 -0.60 113.97 -9.17
N GLY A 189 0.59 114.33 -9.64
CA GLY A 189 0.78 115.12 -10.86
C GLY A 189 1.38 116.49 -10.58
N GLU A 190 1.31 117.37 -11.58
CA GLU A 190 2.01 118.65 -11.60
C GLU A 190 1.27 119.71 -10.79
N SER A 191 2.00 120.50 -10.00
CA SER A 191 1.38 121.50 -9.13
C SER A 191 0.99 122.77 -9.90
N LEU A 192 0.03 123.52 -9.38
CA LEU A 192 -0.32 124.84 -9.93
C LEU A 192 0.90 125.78 -9.96
N ALA A 193 1.76 125.71 -8.94
CA ALA A 193 2.96 126.53 -8.87
C ALA A 193 3.93 126.23 -10.03
N ASP A 194 4.06 124.97 -10.44
CA ASP A 194 4.86 124.56 -11.59
C ASP A 194 4.27 125.14 -12.89
N GLY A 195 2.94 125.06 -13.05
CA GLY A 195 2.25 125.64 -14.20
C GLY A 195 2.44 127.15 -14.33
N ILE A 196 2.39 127.88 -13.22
CA ILE A 196 2.62 129.33 -13.19
C ILE A 196 4.08 129.64 -13.54
N LYS A 197 5.05 128.93 -12.93
CA LYS A 197 6.48 129.15 -13.18
C LYS A 197 6.87 128.87 -14.62
N GLU A 198 6.34 127.79 -15.20
CA GLU A 198 6.66 127.35 -16.56
C GLU A 198 5.74 127.94 -17.63
N ARG A 199 4.75 128.75 -17.21
CA ARG A 199 3.78 129.43 -18.08
C ARG A 199 3.04 128.46 -19.02
N ARG A 200 2.59 127.33 -18.48
CA ARG A 200 1.87 126.30 -19.23
C ARG A 200 0.74 125.66 -18.44
N GLN A 201 -0.11 124.96 -19.16
CA GLN A 201 -1.14 124.12 -18.56
C GLN A 201 -0.51 122.93 -17.82
N VAL A 202 -1.05 122.62 -16.65
CA VAL A 202 -0.71 121.45 -15.84
C VAL A 202 -1.96 120.63 -15.51
N LYS A 203 -1.79 119.33 -15.29
CA LYS A 203 -2.88 118.44 -14.89
C LYS A 203 -2.40 117.42 -13.87
N GLY A 204 -3.34 116.85 -13.15
CA GLY A 204 -3.10 115.74 -12.23
C GLY A 204 -4.39 115.16 -11.70
N ASP A 205 -4.28 114.21 -10.80
CA ASP A 205 -5.40 113.57 -10.12
C ASP A 205 -5.33 113.90 -8.62
N LEU A 206 -6.49 113.99 -7.98
CA LEU A 206 -6.61 114.30 -6.56
C LEU A 206 -7.89 113.69 -5.98
N ASP A 207 -7.93 113.57 -4.67
CA ASP A 207 -9.13 113.17 -3.94
C ASP A 207 -9.71 114.40 -3.24
N ALA A 208 -10.88 114.84 -3.68
CA ALA A 208 -11.59 115.95 -3.05
C ALA A 208 -12.59 115.41 -2.02
N VAL A 209 -12.52 115.89 -0.79
CA VAL A 209 -13.55 115.62 0.21
C VAL A 209 -14.65 116.66 0.06
N VAL A 210 -15.75 116.24 -0.55
CA VAL A 210 -16.95 117.08 -0.72
C VAL A 210 -18.09 116.53 0.17
N PRO A 211 -19.16 117.31 0.42
CA PRO A 211 -20.26 116.86 1.28
C PRO A 211 -20.91 115.53 0.84
N GLY A 212 -20.86 115.21 -0.46
CA GLY A 212 -21.33 113.94 -1.03
C GLY A 212 -20.39 112.75 -0.90
N GLY A 213 -19.28 112.88 -0.16
CA GLY A 213 -18.25 111.86 0.01
C GLY A 213 -16.94 112.20 -0.73
N MET A 214 -15.98 111.29 -0.68
CA MET A 214 -14.73 111.45 -1.40
C MET A 214 -14.98 111.32 -2.90
N LYS A 215 -14.47 112.28 -3.67
CA LYS A 215 -14.51 112.29 -5.14
C LYS A 215 -13.10 112.19 -5.70
N HIS A 216 -12.90 111.25 -6.62
CA HIS A 216 -11.64 111.11 -7.35
C HIS A 216 -11.70 112.02 -8.58
N LEU A 217 -10.97 113.13 -8.55
CA LEU A 217 -11.03 114.17 -9.57
C LEU A 217 -9.71 114.27 -10.33
N GLN A 218 -9.80 114.41 -11.64
CA GLN A 218 -8.69 114.89 -12.47
C GLN A 218 -8.80 116.40 -12.65
N TYR A 219 -7.81 117.15 -12.19
CA TYR A 219 -7.76 118.61 -12.32
C TYR A 219 -6.89 119.04 -13.48
N HIS A 220 -7.23 120.20 -14.06
CA HIS A 220 -6.46 120.88 -15.08
C HIS A 220 -6.37 122.36 -14.74
N TYR A 221 -5.16 122.93 -14.69
CA TYR A 221 -4.93 124.34 -14.38
C TYR A 221 -4.22 125.05 -15.53
N SER A 222 -4.73 126.22 -15.93
CA SER A 222 -4.26 127.03 -17.06
C SER A 222 -4.03 128.47 -16.60
N PRO A 223 -2.79 128.89 -16.31
CA PRO A 223 -2.49 130.27 -15.92
C PRO A 223 -2.48 131.21 -17.14
N PHE A 224 -3.05 132.41 -16.97
CA PHE A 224 -3.09 133.51 -17.94
C PHE A 224 -2.21 134.66 -17.46
N PHE A 225 -1.45 135.28 -18.37
CA PHE A 225 -0.50 136.35 -18.06
C PHE A 225 -0.80 137.60 -18.91
N ASP A 226 -0.41 138.77 -18.42
CA ASP A 226 -0.42 140.01 -19.20
C ASP A 226 0.78 140.13 -20.16
N ASP A 227 0.86 141.25 -20.89
CA ASP A 227 1.92 141.51 -21.87
C ASP A 227 3.29 141.72 -21.21
N GLU A 228 3.33 142.16 -19.94
CA GLU A 228 4.53 142.26 -19.10
C GLU A 228 4.95 140.92 -18.47
N GLY A 229 4.09 139.90 -18.54
CA GLY A 229 4.34 138.54 -18.08
C GLY A 229 4.01 138.29 -16.60
N GLU A 230 3.23 139.17 -15.97
CA GLU A 230 2.63 139.01 -14.65
C GLU A 230 1.36 138.16 -14.75
N LEU A 231 1.04 137.40 -13.70
CA LEU A 231 -0.12 136.50 -13.68
C LEU A 231 -1.43 137.33 -13.57
N LEU A 232 -2.35 137.11 -14.50
CA LEU A 232 -3.69 137.73 -14.51
C LEU A 232 -4.73 136.86 -13.79
N SER A 233 -4.83 135.58 -14.18
CA SER A 233 -5.77 134.64 -13.58
C SER A 233 -5.34 133.18 -13.83
N VAL A 234 -5.98 132.23 -13.14
CA VAL A 234 -5.82 130.80 -13.41
C VAL A 234 -7.19 130.18 -13.66
N PHE A 235 -7.35 129.64 -14.85
CA PHE A 235 -8.54 128.88 -15.21
C PHE A 235 -8.34 127.39 -14.89
N ALA A 236 -9.27 126.83 -14.13
CA ALA A 236 -9.21 125.46 -13.65
C ALA A 236 -10.49 124.68 -13.95
N TYR A 237 -10.37 123.42 -14.35
CA TYR A 237 -11.51 122.51 -14.50
C TYR A 237 -11.22 121.10 -13.96
N TYR A 238 -12.29 120.36 -13.62
CA TYR A 238 -12.20 119.05 -12.97
C TYR A 238 -13.06 117.97 -13.67
N ILE A 239 -12.61 116.72 -13.68
CA ILE A 239 -13.31 115.54 -14.22
C ILE A 239 -13.46 114.50 -13.10
N ASP A 240 -14.67 114.05 -12.79
CA ASP A 240 -14.96 113.01 -11.76
C ASP A 240 -14.78 111.60 -12.35
N LYS A 241 -13.92 110.78 -11.73
CA LYS A 241 -13.60 109.38 -12.10
C LYS A 241 -14.00 108.36 -11.02
N THR A 242 -14.85 108.76 -10.07
CA THR A 242 -15.14 107.96 -8.87
C THR A 242 -15.78 106.61 -9.22
N SER A 243 -16.71 106.58 -10.18
CA SER A 243 -17.44 105.37 -10.57
C SER A 243 -16.54 104.34 -11.28
N GLU A 244 -15.61 104.81 -12.10
CA GLU A 244 -14.66 104.00 -12.86
C GLU A 244 -13.68 103.28 -11.93
N ILE A 245 -13.15 103.99 -10.92
CA ILE A 245 -12.26 103.41 -9.91
C ILE A 245 -13.00 102.34 -9.07
N GLY A 246 -14.25 102.61 -8.70
CA GLY A 246 -15.10 101.64 -8.01
C GLY A 246 -15.29 100.35 -8.80
N ALA A 247 -15.65 100.46 -10.09
CA ALA A 247 -15.88 99.30 -10.95
C ALA A 247 -14.64 98.41 -11.10
N VAL A 248 -13.47 99.01 -11.29
CA VAL A 248 -12.20 98.27 -11.40
C VAL A 248 -11.91 97.50 -10.11
N ARG A 249 -12.08 98.14 -8.95
CA ARG A 249 -11.86 97.49 -7.65
C ARG A 249 -12.78 96.28 -7.46
N ASP A 250 -14.08 96.45 -7.72
CA ASP A 250 -15.06 95.40 -7.52
C ASP A 250 -14.80 94.20 -8.46
N VAL A 251 -14.44 94.45 -9.72
CA VAL A 251 -14.04 93.40 -10.68
C VAL A 251 -12.79 92.63 -10.21
N VAL A 252 -11.79 93.32 -9.66
CA VAL A 252 -10.59 92.68 -9.08
C VAL A 252 -10.94 91.80 -7.89
N GLU A 253 -11.86 92.24 -7.03
CA GLU A 253 -12.34 91.45 -5.91
C GLU A 253 -13.08 90.18 -6.37
N LEU A 254 -14.00 90.30 -7.33
CA LEU A 254 -14.69 89.14 -7.91
C LEU A 254 -13.69 88.15 -8.53
N THR A 255 -12.71 88.65 -9.29
CA THR A 255 -11.69 87.82 -9.92
C THR A 255 -10.92 87.01 -8.87
N SER A 256 -10.58 87.63 -7.74
CA SER A 256 -9.89 86.95 -6.62
C SER A 256 -10.77 85.86 -6.00
N LYS A 257 -12.08 86.10 -5.84
CA LYS A 257 -13.05 85.10 -5.36
C LYS A 257 -13.17 83.92 -6.32
N CYS A 258 -13.26 84.18 -7.63
CA CYS A 258 -13.34 83.13 -8.65
C CYS A 258 -12.06 82.27 -8.68
N GLN A 259 -10.87 82.87 -8.57
CA GLN A 259 -9.61 82.13 -8.47
C GLN A 259 -9.53 81.23 -7.23
N ALA A 260 -10.19 81.62 -6.14
CA ALA A 260 -10.34 80.81 -4.93
C ALA A 260 -11.46 79.75 -5.04
N GLY A 261 -12.07 79.56 -6.21
CA GLY A 261 -13.14 78.57 -6.45
C GLY A 261 -14.55 79.05 -6.11
N SER A 262 -14.73 80.30 -5.68
CA SER A 262 -16.05 80.86 -5.33
C SER A 262 -16.77 81.40 -6.56
N LEU A 263 -17.16 80.50 -7.47
CA LEU A 263 -17.80 80.85 -8.75
C LEU A 263 -19.24 81.35 -8.63
N GLU A 264 -19.88 81.24 -7.46
CA GLU A 264 -21.22 81.76 -7.19
C GLU A 264 -21.25 83.28 -6.89
N SER A 265 -20.08 83.91 -6.71
CA SER A 265 -20.00 85.35 -6.43
C SER A 265 -20.42 86.17 -7.66
N ARG A 266 -21.16 87.26 -7.45
CA ARG A 266 -21.60 88.18 -8.52
C ARG A 266 -21.35 89.63 -8.13
N LEU A 267 -21.16 90.46 -9.15
CA LEU A 267 -21.06 91.91 -9.01
C LEU A 267 -22.45 92.55 -9.02
N ASP A 268 -22.67 93.57 -8.19
CA ASP A 268 -23.94 94.30 -8.16
C ASP A 268 -23.98 95.36 -9.26
N SER A 269 -24.73 95.07 -10.33
CA SER A 269 -24.84 95.97 -11.49
C SER A 269 -25.64 97.24 -11.20
N THR A 270 -26.38 97.31 -10.08
CA THR A 270 -27.20 98.48 -9.74
C THR A 270 -26.38 99.68 -9.25
N ASN A 271 -25.14 99.45 -8.82
CA ASN A 271 -24.20 100.49 -8.39
C ASN A 271 -23.58 101.28 -9.56
N TYR A 272 -23.81 100.84 -10.80
CA TYR A 272 -23.18 101.38 -12.00
C TYR A 272 -24.23 101.77 -13.05
N SER A 273 -23.88 102.67 -13.95
CA SER A 273 -24.74 103.11 -15.05
C SER A 273 -23.96 103.15 -16.38
N GLY A 274 -24.68 103.20 -17.50
CA GLY A 274 -24.10 103.23 -18.84
C GLY A 274 -23.25 102.00 -19.14
N GLU A 275 -22.07 102.23 -19.73
CA GLU A 275 -21.13 101.17 -20.17
C GLU A 275 -20.60 100.33 -19.00
N LEU A 276 -20.37 100.93 -17.82
CA LEU A 276 -19.92 100.19 -16.65
C LEU A 276 -20.94 99.15 -16.21
N LYS A 277 -22.24 99.46 -16.24
CA LYS A 277 -23.29 98.49 -15.93
C LYS A 277 -23.27 97.30 -16.90
N GLN A 278 -23.13 97.56 -18.20
CA GLN A 278 -23.06 96.52 -19.23
C GLN A 278 -21.84 95.60 -19.03
N LEU A 279 -20.68 96.17 -18.66
CA LEU A 279 -19.49 95.40 -18.32
C LEU A 279 -19.75 94.45 -17.15
N ILE A 280 -20.36 94.95 -16.07
CA ILE A 280 -20.68 94.17 -14.87
C ILE A 280 -21.66 93.03 -15.19
N GLU A 281 -22.72 93.31 -15.95
CA GLU A 281 -23.70 92.31 -16.40
C GLU A 281 -23.05 91.25 -17.30
N GLY A 282 -22.15 91.64 -18.21
CA GLY A 282 -21.40 90.72 -19.06
C GLY A 282 -20.47 89.79 -18.28
N ILE A 283 -19.79 90.30 -17.25
CA ILE A 283 -18.94 89.49 -16.35
C ILE A 283 -19.80 88.46 -15.61
N ASN A 284 -20.93 88.87 -15.03
CA ASN A 284 -21.86 87.97 -14.35
C ASN A 284 -22.40 86.88 -15.29
N GLY A 285 -22.83 87.25 -16.51
CA GLY A 285 -23.34 86.28 -17.49
C GLY A 285 -22.28 85.26 -17.94
N THR A 286 -21.01 85.64 -17.95
CA THR A 286 -19.90 84.71 -18.21
C THR A 286 -19.80 83.65 -17.09
N LEU A 287 -19.90 84.07 -15.83
CA LEU A 287 -19.88 83.14 -14.69
C LEU A 287 -21.10 82.22 -14.67
N ASP A 288 -22.29 82.74 -14.97
CA ASP A 288 -23.52 81.93 -15.04
C ASP A 288 -23.41 80.81 -16.09
N SER A 289 -22.79 81.12 -17.24
CA SER A 289 -22.61 80.16 -18.34
C SER A 289 -21.64 79.02 -18.00
N ILE A 290 -20.77 79.20 -17.01
CA ILE A 290 -19.75 78.20 -16.61
C ILE A 290 -20.21 77.41 -15.39
N THR A 291 -20.92 78.04 -14.45
CA THR A 291 -21.24 77.44 -13.15
C THR A 291 -22.22 76.28 -13.27
N GLY A 292 -23.26 76.41 -14.12
CA GLY A 292 -24.28 75.37 -14.31
C GLY A 292 -23.70 74.02 -14.77
N PRO A 293 -23.02 73.94 -15.93
CA PRO A 293 -22.45 72.69 -16.43
C PRO A 293 -21.44 72.04 -15.48
N LEU A 294 -20.64 72.84 -14.76
CA LEU A 294 -19.69 72.33 -13.77
C LEU A 294 -20.39 71.67 -12.58
N ASN A 295 -21.48 72.24 -12.10
CA ASN A 295 -22.27 71.66 -11.01
C ASN A 295 -22.91 70.32 -11.42
N VAL A 296 -23.45 70.23 -12.65
CA VAL A 296 -23.99 68.96 -13.19
C VAL A 296 -22.90 67.91 -13.31
N ALA A 297 -21.73 68.26 -13.85
CA ALA A 297 -20.60 67.34 -13.95
C ALA A 297 -20.16 66.83 -12.56
N ALA A 298 -20.09 67.73 -11.56
CA ALA A 298 -19.74 67.38 -10.20
C ALA A 298 -20.77 66.42 -9.56
N GLU A 299 -22.07 66.65 -9.75
CA GLU A 299 -23.13 65.76 -9.27
C GLU A 299 -23.01 64.35 -9.88
N TYR A 300 -22.76 64.26 -11.18
CA TYR A 300 -22.64 62.98 -11.87
C TYR A 300 -21.41 62.18 -11.43
N VAL A 301 -20.27 62.87 -11.28
CA VAL A 301 -19.06 62.25 -10.72
C VAL A 301 -19.31 61.78 -9.29
N PHE A 302 -20.01 62.58 -8.47
CA PHE A 302 -20.39 62.20 -7.11
C PHE A 302 -21.25 60.94 -7.07
N ARG A 303 -22.29 60.85 -7.90
CA ARG A 303 -23.17 59.66 -7.96
C ARG A 303 -22.41 58.39 -8.36
N ILE A 304 -21.57 58.49 -9.40
CA ILE A 304 -20.72 57.38 -9.83
C ILE A 304 -19.75 56.96 -8.70
N ALA A 305 -19.19 57.93 -7.96
CA ALA A 305 -18.31 57.65 -6.83
C ALA A 305 -19.02 56.94 -5.67
N GLU A 306 -20.30 57.24 -5.43
CA GLU A 306 -21.16 56.53 -4.46
C GLU A 306 -21.65 55.15 -4.97
N GLY A 307 -21.26 54.74 -6.18
CA GLY A 307 -21.69 53.48 -6.80
C GLY A 307 -23.12 53.52 -7.35
N GLU A 308 -23.73 54.71 -7.43
CA GLU A 308 -25.00 54.90 -8.11
C GLU A 308 -24.76 55.17 -9.59
N LEU A 309 -25.44 54.42 -10.47
CA LEU A 309 -25.38 54.65 -11.91
C LEU A 309 -26.44 55.70 -12.29
N PRO A 310 -26.06 56.96 -12.62
CA PRO A 310 -27.02 57.97 -13.02
C PRO A 310 -27.57 57.70 -14.44
N PRO A 311 -28.76 58.23 -14.78
CA PRO A 311 -29.24 58.22 -16.15
C PRO A 311 -28.32 59.06 -17.04
N ARG A 312 -28.34 58.83 -18.35
CA ARG A 312 -27.56 59.65 -19.30
C ARG A 312 -27.98 61.12 -19.24
N ILE A 313 -27.00 62.01 -19.38
CA ILE A 313 -27.24 63.45 -19.51
C ILE A 313 -27.84 63.72 -20.89
N THR A 314 -29.07 64.23 -20.91
CA THR A 314 -29.81 64.57 -22.13
C THR A 314 -29.84 66.06 -22.44
N GLU A 315 -29.43 66.91 -21.51
CA GLU A 315 -29.41 68.37 -21.71
C GLU A 315 -28.41 68.76 -22.82
N GLU A 316 -28.73 69.83 -23.55
CA GLU A 316 -27.90 70.35 -24.62
C GLU A 316 -26.81 71.28 -24.07
N TYR A 317 -25.56 70.94 -24.40
CA TYR A 317 -24.40 71.78 -24.14
C TYR A 317 -23.62 71.98 -25.45
N HIS A 318 -22.70 72.93 -25.45
CA HIS A 318 -21.85 73.24 -26.61
C HIS A 318 -20.38 73.30 -26.21
N GLY A 319 -19.49 73.10 -27.19
CA GLY A 319 -18.03 73.13 -26.97
C GLY A 319 -17.58 72.14 -25.89
N ASP A 320 -16.68 72.59 -25.02
CA ASP A 320 -16.04 71.79 -23.97
C ASP A 320 -17.04 71.14 -23.02
N PHE A 321 -18.15 71.79 -22.70
CA PHE A 321 -19.19 71.22 -21.83
C PHE A 321 -19.92 70.05 -22.49
N ASN A 322 -20.08 70.06 -23.83
CA ASN A 322 -20.63 68.92 -24.55
C ASN A 322 -19.64 67.74 -24.58
N GLU A 323 -18.34 68.03 -24.59
CA GLU A 323 -17.30 67.00 -24.47
C GLU A 323 -17.34 66.34 -23.09
N ILE A 324 -17.41 67.14 -22.01
CA ILE A 324 -17.58 66.62 -20.64
C ILE A 324 -18.84 65.74 -20.55
N LYS A 325 -19.97 66.19 -21.10
CA LYS A 325 -21.22 65.41 -21.17
C LYS A 325 -21.00 64.06 -21.86
N ASN A 326 -20.36 64.05 -23.03
CA ASN A 326 -20.14 62.83 -23.81
C ASN A 326 -19.18 61.86 -23.08
N ASN A 327 -18.15 62.38 -22.42
CA ASN A 327 -17.23 61.58 -21.63
C ASN A 327 -17.93 60.93 -20.43
N LEU A 328 -18.76 61.70 -19.69
CA LEU A 328 -19.58 61.18 -18.59
C LEU A 328 -20.58 60.12 -19.09
N ASN A 329 -21.28 60.39 -20.20
CA ASN A 329 -22.20 59.42 -20.80
C ASN A 329 -21.51 58.14 -21.27
N SER A 330 -20.29 58.22 -21.80
CA SER A 330 -19.51 57.04 -22.19
C SER A 330 -19.07 56.22 -20.98
N CYS A 331 -18.75 56.88 -19.86
CA CYS A 331 -18.48 56.23 -18.59
C CYS A 331 -19.73 55.49 -18.06
N ILE A 332 -20.90 56.15 -18.08
CA ILE A 332 -22.19 55.56 -17.70
C ILE A 332 -22.47 54.31 -18.54
N ASP A 333 -22.36 54.41 -19.87
CA ASP A 333 -22.61 53.28 -20.78
C ASP A 333 -21.68 52.09 -20.50
N SER A 334 -20.40 52.37 -20.24
CA SER A 334 -19.40 51.33 -19.95
C SER A 334 -19.70 50.62 -18.63
N LEU A 335 -20.09 51.37 -17.60
CA LEU A 335 -20.50 50.82 -16.31
C LEU A 335 -21.80 50.02 -16.40
N ASP A 336 -22.82 50.55 -17.09
CA ASP A 336 -24.09 49.84 -17.31
C ASP A 336 -23.88 48.51 -18.04
N GLY A 337 -23.09 48.55 -19.13
CA GLY A 337 -22.74 47.38 -19.89
C GLY A 337 -22.04 46.33 -19.02
N LEU A 338 -21.04 46.75 -18.22
CA LEU A 338 -20.30 45.84 -17.33
C LEU A 338 -21.23 45.15 -16.32
N ILE A 339 -22.13 45.90 -15.68
CA ILE A 339 -23.09 45.36 -14.71
C ILE A 339 -24.03 44.34 -15.36
N ASN A 340 -24.52 44.64 -16.56
CA ASN A 340 -25.43 43.77 -17.30
C ASN A 340 -24.75 42.47 -17.74
N ASP A 341 -23.54 42.53 -18.31
CA ASP A 341 -22.81 41.34 -18.79
C ASP A 341 -22.37 40.44 -17.61
N ILE A 342 -21.90 41.01 -16.49
CA ILE A 342 -21.63 40.24 -15.26
C ILE A 342 -22.91 39.55 -14.76
N SER A 343 -24.04 40.27 -14.75
CA SER A 343 -25.33 39.72 -14.31
C SER A 343 -25.84 38.61 -15.22
N ALA A 344 -25.61 38.70 -16.54
CA ALA A 344 -25.96 37.68 -17.50
C ALA A 344 -25.11 36.41 -17.30
N MET A 345 -23.79 36.56 -17.19
CA MET A 345 -22.88 35.45 -16.89
C MET A 345 -23.28 34.74 -15.58
N TYR A 346 -23.59 35.50 -14.54
CA TYR A 346 -24.04 34.92 -13.27
C TYR A 346 -25.34 34.11 -13.41
N LYS A 347 -26.31 34.56 -14.22
CA LYS A 347 -27.56 33.81 -14.47
C LYS A 347 -27.28 32.48 -15.16
N GLU A 348 -26.41 32.47 -16.16
CA GLU A 348 -26.01 31.25 -16.88
C GLU A 348 -25.33 30.24 -15.94
N GLN A 349 -24.39 30.69 -15.12
CA GLN A 349 -23.71 29.81 -14.15
C GLN A 349 -24.69 29.26 -13.10
N LYS A 350 -25.65 30.07 -12.66
CA LYS A 350 -26.66 29.64 -11.68
C LYS A 350 -27.56 28.51 -12.21
N ILE A 351 -27.78 28.44 -13.52
CA ILE A 351 -28.56 27.35 -14.15
C ILE A 351 -27.69 26.15 -14.56
N GLY A 352 -26.39 26.18 -14.26
CA GLY A 352 -25.46 25.07 -14.48
C GLY A 352 -24.58 25.20 -15.72
N ASN A 353 -24.71 26.28 -16.51
CA ASN A 353 -23.79 26.59 -17.60
C ASN A 353 -22.50 27.22 -17.02
N ILE A 354 -21.64 26.38 -16.45
CA ILE A 354 -20.43 26.83 -15.75
C ILE A 354 -19.36 27.42 -16.68
N GLU A 355 -19.46 27.20 -17.99
CA GLU A 355 -18.53 27.72 -19.00
C GLU A 355 -18.93 29.09 -19.56
N ALA A 356 -20.06 29.66 -19.11
CA ALA A 356 -20.46 30.99 -19.53
C ALA A 356 -19.49 32.05 -19.00
N LEU A 357 -18.97 32.87 -19.93
CA LEU A 357 -17.99 33.93 -19.69
C LEU A 357 -18.46 35.27 -20.27
N ILE A 358 -17.84 36.36 -19.81
CA ILE A 358 -18.08 37.70 -20.34
C ILE A 358 -17.29 37.89 -21.64
N ASP A 359 -17.89 38.53 -22.64
CA ASP A 359 -17.16 38.94 -23.85
C ASP A 359 -16.29 40.16 -23.56
N SER A 360 -15.04 39.90 -23.15
CA SER A 360 -14.07 40.94 -22.77
C SER A 360 -13.68 41.88 -23.91
N ASP A 361 -13.83 41.47 -25.17
CA ASP A 361 -13.43 42.28 -26.33
C ASP A 361 -14.38 43.48 -26.57
N LYS A 362 -15.58 43.47 -25.98
CA LYS A 362 -16.49 44.63 -25.97
C LYS A 362 -15.94 45.81 -25.19
N TYR A 363 -15.03 45.58 -24.25
CA TYR A 363 -14.53 46.58 -23.32
C TYR A 363 -13.08 46.96 -23.64
N GLN A 364 -12.65 48.12 -23.15
CA GLN A 364 -11.30 48.65 -23.35
C GLN A 364 -10.70 49.09 -22.01
N GLY A 365 -9.36 49.11 -21.93
CA GLY A 365 -8.63 49.53 -20.73
C GLY A 365 -9.06 48.76 -19.48
N PHE A 366 -9.22 49.48 -18.36
CA PHE A 366 -9.51 48.87 -17.07
C PHE A 366 -10.83 48.05 -17.03
N TYR A 367 -11.83 48.41 -17.84
CA TYR A 367 -13.07 47.63 -17.94
C TYR A 367 -12.82 46.24 -18.55
N ARG A 368 -11.92 46.15 -19.53
CA ARG A 368 -11.48 44.86 -20.10
C ARG A 368 -10.67 44.07 -19.09
N ASP A 369 -9.80 44.72 -18.31
CA ASP A 369 -9.01 44.05 -17.29
C ASP A 369 -9.91 43.42 -16.22
N ILE A 370 -10.99 44.12 -15.81
CA ILE A 370 -11.99 43.57 -14.89
C ILE A 370 -12.65 42.33 -15.48
N THR A 371 -13.19 42.41 -16.69
CA THR A 371 -13.90 41.26 -17.31
C THR A 371 -12.97 40.08 -17.56
N SER A 372 -11.74 40.33 -18.03
CA SER A 372 -10.73 39.29 -18.26
C SER A 372 -10.34 38.61 -16.95
N GLY A 373 -10.09 39.38 -15.88
CA GLY A 373 -9.76 38.83 -14.57
C GLY A 373 -10.89 37.98 -13.96
N PHE A 374 -12.16 38.35 -14.19
CA PHE A 374 -13.31 37.52 -13.83
C PHE A 374 -13.30 36.18 -14.60
N ASN A 375 -13.13 36.25 -15.92
CA ASN A 375 -13.08 35.06 -16.77
C ASN A 375 -11.92 34.12 -16.41
N ASP A 376 -10.72 34.65 -16.20
CA ASP A 376 -9.54 33.88 -15.82
C ASP A 376 -9.76 33.15 -14.49
N THR A 377 -10.32 33.85 -13.49
CA THR A 377 -10.61 33.28 -12.17
C THR A 377 -11.62 32.13 -12.28
N LEU A 378 -12.68 32.32 -13.07
CA LEU A 378 -13.68 31.27 -13.32
C LEU A 378 -13.08 30.09 -14.07
N GLY A 379 -12.27 30.34 -15.10
CA GLY A 379 -11.60 29.32 -15.90
C GLY A 379 -10.74 28.38 -15.06
N LEU A 380 -10.01 28.91 -14.06
CA LEU A 380 -9.23 28.10 -13.11
C LEU A 380 -10.08 27.09 -12.33
N HIS A 381 -11.29 27.50 -11.91
CA HIS A 381 -12.19 26.63 -11.16
C HIS A 381 -12.90 25.62 -12.06
N VAL A 382 -13.41 26.07 -13.21
CA VAL A 382 -14.14 25.24 -14.16
C VAL A 382 -13.24 24.14 -14.72
N ASN A 383 -12.03 24.48 -15.16
CA ASN A 383 -11.09 23.49 -15.69
C ASN A 383 -10.76 22.40 -14.66
N GLY A 384 -10.47 22.80 -13.42
CA GLY A 384 -10.20 21.84 -12.34
C GLY A 384 -11.37 20.89 -12.08
N ILE A 385 -12.61 21.37 -12.14
CA ILE A 385 -13.82 20.54 -12.01
C ILE A 385 -13.93 19.55 -13.17
N LEU A 386 -13.76 20.01 -14.42
CA LEU A 386 -13.86 19.17 -15.60
C LEU A 386 -12.80 18.06 -15.61
N MET A 387 -11.56 18.37 -15.23
CA MET A 387 -10.50 17.37 -15.10
C MET A 387 -10.85 16.27 -14.08
N VAL A 388 -11.42 16.64 -12.93
CA VAL A 388 -11.87 15.66 -11.91
C VAL A 388 -13.01 14.80 -12.45
N LEU A 389 -13.98 15.40 -13.13
CA LEU A 389 -15.13 14.68 -13.71
C LEU A 389 -14.69 13.68 -14.79
N ASP A 390 -13.74 14.06 -15.64
CA ASP A 390 -13.17 13.18 -16.68
C ASP A 390 -12.51 11.94 -16.06
N HIS A 391 -11.70 12.12 -15.02
CA HIS A 391 -11.06 11.00 -14.31
C HIS A 391 -12.07 10.13 -13.56
N LEU A 392 -13.11 10.74 -12.97
CA LEU A 392 -14.21 9.99 -12.36
C LEU A 392 -14.96 9.15 -13.39
N ALA A 393 -15.12 9.63 -14.63
CA ALA A 393 -15.71 8.86 -15.71
C ALA A 393 -14.84 7.63 -16.04
N SER A 394 -13.52 7.80 -16.19
CA SER A 394 -12.60 6.66 -16.40
C SER A 394 -12.69 5.63 -15.27
N TYR A 395 -12.70 6.09 -14.02
CA TYR A 395 -12.81 5.22 -12.85
C TYR A 395 -14.16 4.49 -12.79
N ALA A 396 -15.25 5.14 -13.21
CA ALA A 396 -16.57 4.53 -13.29
C ALA A 396 -16.63 3.42 -14.37
N ASP A 397 -15.88 3.58 -15.45
CA ASP A 397 -15.71 2.56 -16.50
C ASP A 397 -14.74 1.44 -16.09
N GLY A 398 -14.15 1.53 -14.89
CA GLY A 398 -13.19 0.57 -14.34
C GLY A 398 -11.75 0.77 -14.81
N ASP A 399 -11.46 1.83 -15.56
CA ASP A 399 -10.10 2.20 -15.94
C ASP A 399 -9.48 3.13 -14.89
N PHE A 400 -8.65 2.54 -14.02
CA PHE A 400 -7.91 3.26 -12.99
C PHE A 400 -6.49 3.64 -13.44
N THR A 401 -6.15 3.51 -14.72
CA THR A 401 -4.83 3.87 -15.25
C THR A 401 -4.55 5.37 -15.21
N PRO A 402 -5.51 6.26 -15.60
CA PRO A 402 -5.31 7.70 -15.54
C PRO A 402 -4.94 8.20 -14.14
N VAL A 403 -4.12 9.25 -14.09
CA VAL A 403 -3.73 9.93 -12.85
C VAL A 403 -4.02 11.41 -13.03
N LEU A 404 -4.83 11.95 -12.12
CA LEU A 404 -5.18 13.36 -12.16
C LEU A 404 -3.92 14.21 -11.96
N GLU A 405 -3.61 15.05 -12.96
CA GLU A 405 -2.50 15.99 -12.87
C GLU A 405 -2.64 16.92 -11.66
N GLN A 406 -1.52 17.36 -11.10
CA GLN A 406 -1.48 18.12 -9.86
C GLN A 406 -2.24 19.45 -9.99
N LEU A 407 -3.38 19.55 -9.30
CA LEU A 407 -4.16 20.78 -9.24
C LEU A 407 -3.51 21.78 -8.27
N PRO A 408 -3.61 23.09 -8.55
CA PRO A 408 -2.90 24.12 -7.79
C PRO A 408 -3.52 24.39 -6.41
N GLY A 409 -2.68 24.79 -5.46
CA GLY A 409 -3.10 25.31 -4.15
C GLY A 409 -4.03 24.36 -3.39
N LYS A 410 -5.20 24.86 -2.97
CA LYS A 410 -6.18 24.07 -2.21
C LYS A 410 -6.96 23.05 -3.07
N GLN A 411 -6.93 23.16 -4.39
CA GLN A 411 -7.56 22.17 -5.28
C GLN A 411 -6.80 20.83 -5.26
N ALA A 412 -5.53 20.82 -4.82
CA ALA A 412 -4.74 19.61 -4.61
C ALA A 412 -5.41 18.55 -3.71
N ILE A 413 -6.36 18.97 -2.84
CA ILE A 413 -7.17 18.04 -2.05
C ILE A 413 -7.95 17.07 -2.96
N ALA A 414 -8.37 17.52 -4.15
CA ALA A 414 -9.03 16.63 -5.11
C ALA A 414 -8.06 15.55 -5.61
N ASN A 415 -6.78 15.87 -5.87
CA ASN A 415 -5.76 14.86 -6.18
C ASN A 415 -5.65 13.83 -5.05
N GLU A 416 -5.47 14.28 -3.80
CA GLU A 416 -5.37 13.38 -2.64
C GLU A 416 -6.60 12.46 -2.51
N LYS A 417 -7.80 12.99 -2.73
CA LYS A 417 -9.05 12.23 -2.63
C LYS A 417 -9.24 11.27 -3.80
N MET A 418 -8.88 11.67 -5.01
CA MET A 418 -8.92 10.81 -6.20
C MET A 418 -7.90 9.67 -6.09
N ASP A 419 -6.70 9.95 -5.61
CA ASP A 419 -5.67 8.93 -5.33
C ASP A 419 -6.10 8.00 -4.22
N GLN A 420 -6.66 8.54 -3.12
CA GLN A 420 -7.20 7.73 -2.05
C GLN A 420 -8.34 6.81 -2.55
N LEU A 421 -9.24 7.31 -3.39
CA LEU A 421 -10.32 6.53 -4.00
C LEU A 421 -9.76 5.40 -4.86
N LYS A 422 -8.84 5.74 -5.79
CA LYS A 422 -8.16 4.77 -6.65
C LYS A 422 -7.45 3.69 -5.84
N ASN A 423 -6.67 4.08 -4.84
CA ASN A 423 -5.90 3.15 -4.02
C ASN A 423 -6.80 2.20 -3.21
N ASN A 424 -7.91 2.70 -2.65
CA ASN A 424 -8.87 1.85 -1.94
C ASN A 424 -9.46 0.77 -2.87
N ILE A 425 -9.83 1.15 -4.10
CA ILE A 425 -10.39 0.22 -5.07
C ILE A 425 -9.34 -0.78 -5.54
N MET A 426 -8.12 -0.32 -5.88
CA MET A 426 -7.02 -1.20 -6.28
C MET A 426 -6.67 -2.21 -5.18
N THR A 427 -6.62 -1.79 -3.92
CA THR A 427 -6.35 -2.70 -2.79
C THR A 427 -7.46 -3.77 -2.67
N LEU A 428 -8.73 -3.40 -2.89
CA LEU A 428 -9.83 -4.36 -2.90
C LEU A 428 -9.69 -5.36 -4.06
N ILE A 429 -9.28 -4.91 -5.24
CA ILE A 429 -9.03 -5.76 -6.41
C ILE A 429 -7.91 -6.75 -6.09
N ASP A 430 -6.79 -6.28 -5.53
CA ASP A 430 -5.65 -7.10 -5.15
C ASP A 430 -6.04 -8.20 -4.14
N ASP A 431 -6.85 -7.86 -3.14
CA ASP A 431 -7.35 -8.84 -2.17
C ASP A 431 -8.30 -9.86 -2.80
N CYS A 432 -9.17 -9.43 -3.72
CA CYS A 432 -10.01 -10.36 -4.50
C CYS A 432 -9.16 -11.34 -5.31
N GLU A 433 -8.12 -10.86 -5.97
CA GLU A 433 -7.19 -11.70 -6.73
C GLU A 433 -6.41 -12.67 -5.83
N LEU A 434 -5.93 -12.19 -4.68
CA LEU A 434 -5.25 -13.00 -3.68
C LEU A 434 -6.12 -14.17 -3.22
N LEU A 435 -7.36 -13.89 -2.82
CA LEU A 435 -8.30 -14.90 -2.33
C LEU A 435 -8.69 -15.89 -3.43
N THR A 436 -8.93 -15.39 -4.65
CA THR A 436 -9.27 -16.23 -5.81
C THR A 436 -8.12 -17.18 -6.15
N ARG A 437 -6.90 -16.66 -6.21
CA ARG A 437 -5.70 -17.48 -6.45
C ARG A 437 -5.50 -18.51 -5.35
N ALA A 438 -5.66 -18.12 -4.08
CA ALA A 438 -5.58 -19.04 -2.95
C ALA A 438 -6.63 -20.16 -3.01
N ALA A 439 -7.87 -19.85 -3.41
CA ALA A 439 -8.93 -20.83 -3.58
C ALA A 439 -8.63 -21.84 -4.70
N ILE A 440 -8.15 -21.37 -5.87
CA ILE A 440 -7.74 -22.23 -7.00
C ILE A 440 -6.60 -23.17 -6.58
N GLU A 441 -5.64 -22.67 -5.80
CA GLU A 441 -4.49 -23.44 -5.34
C GLU A 441 -4.80 -24.31 -4.10
N GLY A 442 -6.05 -24.33 -3.62
CA GLY A 442 -6.46 -25.11 -2.45
C GLY A 442 -5.94 -24.58 -1.10
N ARG A 443 -5.34 -23.39 -1.07
CA ARG A 443 -4.90 -22.71 0.17
C ARG A 443 -6.07 -22.00 0.83
N LEU A 444 -7.02 -22.78 1.35
CA LEU A 444 -8.27 -22.23 1.84
C LEU A 444 -8.18 -21.50 3.20
N ASP A 445 -7.00 -21.43 3.82
CA ASP A 445 -6.76 -20.62 5.03
C ASP A 445 -6.43 -19.17 4.74
N THR A 446 -6.09 -18.82 3.49
CA THR A 446 -5.76 -17.45 3.13
C THR A 446 -6.98 -16.57 3.34
N ARG A 447 -6.80 -15.46 4.06
CA ARG A 447 -7.80 -14.42 4.27
C ARG A 447 -7.20 -13.09 3.83
N ALA A 448 -8.04 -12.23 3.26
CA ALA A 448 -7.67 -10.85 2.99
C ALA A 448 -7.63 -10.08 4.32
N ASP A 449 -6.68 -9.16 4.45
CA ASP A 449 -6.49 -8.38 5.68
C ASP A 449 -7.62 -7.36 5.81
N THR A 450 -8.45 -7.50 6.83
CA THR A 450 -9.57 -6.59 7.05
C THR A 450 -9.13 -5.22 7.59
N SER A 451 -7.94 -5.12 8.19
CA SER A 451 -7.49 -3.89 8.84
C SER A 451 -7.14 -2.76 7.88
N VAL A 452 -6.84 -3.09 6.62
CA VAL A 452 -6.51 -2.10 5.58
C VAL A 452 -7.76 -1.46 4.96
N HIS A 453 -8.94 -2.06 5.14
CA HIS A 453 -10.20 -1.58 4.57
C HIS A 453 -11.06 -0.84 5.59
N LYS A 454 -11.89 0.10 5.10
CA LYS A 454 -12.85 0.86 5.92
C LYS A 454 -14.20 0.95 5.22
N GLY A 455 -15.26 1.19 5.99
CA GLY A 455 -16.60 1.40 5.45
C GLY A 455 -17.12 0.18 4.67
N ASP A 456 -17.68 0.41 3.50
CA ASP A 456 -18.26 -0.68 2.70
C ASP A 456 -17.21 -1.59 2.05
N TYR A 457 -15.99 -1.10 1.77
CA TYR A 457 -14.88 -1.95 1.32
C TYR A 457 -14.55 -3.05 2.34
N LEU A 458 -14.55 -2.70 3.64
CA LEU A 458 -14.36 -3.66 4.73
C LEU A 458 -15.46 -4.73 4.72
N LYS A 459 -16.72 -4.34 4.57
CA LYS A 459 -17.84 -5.29 4.53
C LYS A 459 -17.73 -6.28 3.37
N ILE A 460 -17.24 -5.83 2.21
CA ILE A 460 -17.00 -6.71 1.05
C ILE A 460 -15.95 -7.76 1.41
N VAL A 461 -14.82 -7.33 1.99
CA VAL A 461 -13.72 -8.24 2.36
C VAL A 461 -14.12 -9.19 3.48
N GLU A 462 -14.83 -8.72 4.52
CA GLU A 462 -15.42 -9.56 5.55
C GLU A 462 -16.41 -10.56 4.96
N GLY A 463 -17.25 -10.13 4.01
CA GLY A 463 -18.16 -11.00 3.27
C GLY A 463 -17.45 -12.13 2.55
N LEU A 464 -16.38 -11.82 1.80
CA LEU A 464 -15.56 -12.81 1.10
C LEU A 464 -14.90 -13.80 2.06
N ASN A 465 -14.32 -13.30 3.16
CA ASN A 465 -13.73 -14.13 4.21
C ASN A 465 -14.78 -15.06 4.86
N ASN A 466 -15.99 -14.55 5.14
CA ASN A 466 -17.10 -15.34 5.69
C ASN A 466 -17.57 -16.44 4.72
N VAL A 467 -17.60 -16.16 3.42
CA VAL A 467 -17.91 -17.18 2.40
C VAL A 467 -16.85 -18.28 2.43
N LEU A 468 -15.56 -17.93 2.48
CA LEU A 468 -14.49 -18.92 2.61
C LEU A 468 -14.64 -19.75 3.89
N ASP A 469 -14.94 -19.12 5.04
CA ASP A 469 -15.14 -19.85 6.30
C ASP A 469 -16.30 -20.85 6.23
N ALA A 470 -17.41 -20.47 5.58
CA ALA A 470 -18.56 -21.34 5.38
C ALA A 470 -18.23 -22.57 4.51
N VAL A 471 -17.32 -22.42 3.53
CA VAL A 471 -16.88 -23.51 2.64
C VAL A 471 -15.81 -24.39 3.29
N VAL A 472 -14.85 -23.79 3.99
CA VAL A 472 -13.67 -24.47 4.53
C VAL A 472 -14.02 -25.42 5.67
N ARG A 473 -14.95 -25.02 6.53
CA ARG A 473 -15.25 -25.76 7.75
C ARG A 473 -15.76 -27.19 7.45
N PRO A 474 -16.78 -27.42 6.59
CA PRO A 474 -17.22 -28.77 6.25
C PRO A 474 -16.14 -29.62 5.56
N ILE A 475 -15.32 -29.01 4.70
CA ILE A 475 -14.23 -29.70 3.99
C ILE A 475 -13.18 -30.20 4.99
N ARG A 476 -12.76 -29.36 5.94
CA ARG A 476 -11.80 -29.75 6.98
C ARG A 476 -12.33 -30.83 7.92
N GLU A 477 -13.60 -30.73 8.28
CA GLU A 477 -14.25 -31.75 9.10
C GLU A 477 -14.28 -33.09 8.36
N THR A 478 -14.57 -33.07 7.06
CA THR A 478 -14.52 -34.25 6.19
C THR A 478 -13.11 -34.83 6.12
N GLU A 479 -12.09 -34.00 5.87
CA GLU A 479 -10.67 -34.41 5.87
C GLU A 479 -10.29 -35.11 7.18
N LYS A 480 -10.63 -34.51 8.33
CA LYS A 480 -10.34 -35.06 9.65
C LYS A 480 -11.02 -36.42 9.86
N ILE A 481 -12.28 -36.56 9.47
CA ILE A 481 -13.05 -37.79 9.64
C ILE A 481 -12.53 -38.88 8.71
N LEU A 482 -12.32 -38.58 7.43
CA LEU A 482 -11.75 -39.53 6.47
C LEU A 482 -10.32 -39.94 6.86
N GLY A 483 -9.53 -39.02 7.42
CA GLY A 483 -8.23 -39.32 8.01
C GLY A 483 -8.31 -40.34 9.15
N ARG A 484 -9.35 -40.29 10.00
CA ARG A 484 -9.59 -41.33 11.01
C ARG A 484 -10.06 -42.64 10.37
N PHE A 485 -10.91 -42.59 9.35
CA PHE A 485 -11.34 -43.80 8.63
C PHE A 485 -10.16 -44.53 7.98
N ALA A 486 -9.18 -43.80 7.44
CA ALA A 486 -7.96 -44.37 6.86
C ALA A 486 -7.12 -45.15 7.89
N LEU A 487 -7.25 -44.83 9.18
CA LEU A 487 -6.60 -45.53 10.28
C LEU A 487 -7.48 -46.64 10.88
N ASN A 488 -8.57 -47.04 10.19
CA ASN A 488 -9.60 -47.96 10.67
C ASN A 488 -10.35 -47.48 11.93
N ASP A 489 -10.30 -46.18 12.22
CA ASP A 489 -11.02 -45.56 13.32
C ASP A 489 -12.32 -44.95 12.83
N HIS A 490 -13.37 -45.76 12.87
CA HIS A 490 -14.72 -45.38 12.45
C HIS A 490 -15.57 -44.86 13.62
N THR A 491 -14.96 -44.38 14.71
CA THR A 491 -15.74 -43.76 15.81
C THR A 491 -16.38 -42.42 15.46
N PRO A 492 -15.72 -41.46 14.78
CA PRO A 492 -16.29 -40.14 14.54
C PRO A 492 -17.38 -40.17 13.47
N ILE A 493 -18.36 -39.29 13.62
CA ILE A 493 -19.38 -38.97 12.59
C ILE A 493 -19.27 -37.50 12.24
N MET A 494 -19.73 -37.15 11.05
CA MET A 494 -19.92 -35.75 10.67
C MET A 494 -21.26 -35.28 11.20
N ASP A 495 -21.30 -34.09 11.81
CA ASP A 495 -22.51 -33.54 12.41
C ASP A 495 -23.44 -32.96 11.33
N GLU A 496 -24.48 -33.71 10.97
CA GLU A 496 -25.42 -33.38 9.89
C GLU A 496 -26.22 -32.11 10.19
N ASP A 497 -26.51 -31.80 11.46
CA ASP A 497 -27.29 -30.63 11.85
C ASP A 497 -26.49 -29.32 11.74
N LYS A 498 -25.15 -29.42 11.75
CA LYS A 498 -24.24 -28.29 11.53
C LYS A 498 -23.96 -28.02 10.05
N CYS A 499 -24.39 -28.92 9.16
CA CYS A 499 -24.22 -28.78 7.72
C CYS A 499 -25.57 -28.42 7.08
N GLN A 500 -25.55 -27.55 6.07
CA GLN A 500 -26.75 -27.16 5.33
C GLN A 500 -26.56 -27.34 3.83
N GLY A 501 -27.66 -27.54 3.10
CA GLY A 501 -27.64 -27.75 1.65
C GLY A 501 -26.75 -28.93 1.24
N GLU A 502 -25.89 -28.70 0.24
CA GLU A 502 -24.95 -29.71 -0.29
C GLU A 502 -24.00 -30.28 0.77
N TYR A 503 -23.60 -29.47 1.77
CA TYR A 503 -22.72 -29.98 2.84
C TYR A 503 -23.43 -30.97 3.76
N LYS A 504 -24.77 -30.91 3.88
CA LYS A 504 -25.52 -31.92 4.61
C LYS A 504 -25.52 -33.25 3.87
N VAL A 505 -25.72 -33.21 2.55
CA VAL A 505 -25.61 -34.39 1.68
C VAL A 505 -24.21 -35.01 1.76
N LEU A 506 -23.16 -34.18 1.81
CA LEU A 506 -21.79 -34.64 2.04
C LEU A 506 -21.65 -35.36 3.39
N ALA A 507 -22.15 -34.77 4.48
CA ALA A 507 -22.11 -35.38 5.81
C ALA A 507 -22.85 -36.73 5.86
N GLU A 508 -24.06 -36.80 5.28
CA GLU A 508 -24.86 -38.03 5.17
C GLU A 508 -24.08 -39.13 4.42
N ASN A 509 -23.45 -38.78 3.28
CA ASN A 509 -22.64 -39.72 2.50
C ASN A 509 -21.42 -40.24 3.27
N VAL A 510 -20.68 -39.36 3.97
CA VAL A 510 -19.53 -39.75 4.80
C VAL A 510 -19.98 -40.68 5.93
N ASN A 511 -21.08 -40.36 6.61
CA ASN A 511 -21.66 -41.19 7.67
C ASN A 511 -22.18 -42.54 7.13
N GLN A 512 -22.69 -42.58 5.90
CA GLN A 512 -23.12 -43.81 5.26
C GLN A 512 -21.91 -44.73 4.98
N VAL A 513 -20.81 -44.21 4.44
CA VAL A 513 -19.57 -44.97 4.22
C VAL A 513 -19.08 -45.59 5.53
N ARG A 514 -19.02 -44.79 6.60
CA ARG A 514 -18.68 -45.26 7.95
C ARG A 514 -19.52 -46.45 8.39
N THR A 515 -20.84 -46.34 8.23
CA THR A 515 -21.80 -47.38 8.61
C THR A 515 -21.55 -48.68 7.85
N ARG A 516 -21.16 -48.59 6.56
CA ARG A 516 -20.81 -49.76 5.75
C ARG A 516 -19.51 -50.42 6.21
N LEU A 517 -18.48 -49.65 6.56
CA LEU A 517 -17.22 -50.19 7.09
C LEU A 517 -17.40 -50.89 8.44
N LEU A 518 -18.18 -50.29 9.35
CA LEU A 518 -18.55 -50.92 10.62
C LEU A 518 -19.32 -52.24 10.40
N SER A 519 -20.26 -52.25 9.46
CA SER A 519 -21.01 -53.46 9.10
C SER A 519 -20.09 -54.55 8.57
N ALA A 520 -19.14 -54.21 7.68
CA ALA A 520 -18.17 -55.16 7.16
C ALA A 520 -17.27 -55.74 8.27
N THR A 521 -16.79 -54.89 9.17
CA THR A 521 -15.97 -55.30 10.33
C THR A 521 -16.73 -56.27 11.25
N ALA A 522 -18.01 -55.99 11.50
CA ALA A 522 -18.87 -56.89 12.26
C ALA A 522 -19.04 -58.25 11.55
N LEU A 523 -19.23 -58.25 10.22
CA LEU A 523 -19.34 -59.50 9.44
C LEU A 523 -18.05 -60.32 9.44
N VAL A 524 -16.88 -59.68 9.35
CA VAL A 524 -15.59 -60.37 9.53
C VAL A 524 -15.53 -61.02 10.90
N SER A 525 -15.94 -60.30 11.95
CA SER A 525 -15.93 -60.80 13.32
C SER A 525 -16.88 -62.00 13.49
N ASP A 526 -18.08 -61.92 12.91
CA ASP A 526 -19.06 -63.02 12.91
C ASP A 526 -18.46 -64.26 12.22
N VAL A 527 -17.89 -64.12 11.02
CA VAL A 527 -17.23 -65.22 10.29
C VAL A 527 -16.06 -65.80 11.08
N ALA A 528 -15.23 -64.96 11.71
CA ALA A 528 -14.04 -65.39 12.45
C ALA A 528 -14.38 -66.30 13.63
N VAL A 529 -15.54 -66.11 14.27
CA VAL A 529 -16.02 -66.99 15.36
C VAL A 529 -16.95 -68.10 14.86
N GLY A 530 -17.11 -68.24 13.54
CA GLY A 530 -18.02 -69.22 12.93
C GLY A 530 -19.50 -68.89 13.06
N ASN A 531 -19.87 -67.66 13.44
CA ASN A 531 -21.26 -67.21 13.46
C ASN A 531 -21.77 -66.93 12.04
N THR A 532 -22.79 -67.68 11.63
CA THR A 532 -23.38 -67.60 10.29
C THR A 532 -24.86 -67.21 10.29
N GLU A 533 -25.39 -66.72 11.42
CA GLU A 533 -26.82 -66.38 11.58
C GLU A 533 -27.31 -65.36 10.55
N LYS A 534 -26.48 -64.38 10.21
CA LYS A 534 -26.82 -63.28 9.29
C LYS A 534 -26.82 -63.69 7.82
N LEU A 535 -26.42 -64.91 7.46
CA LEU A 535 -26.28 -65.35 6.08
C LEU A 535 -27.56 -65.13 5.25
N ASN A 536 -28.72 -65.43 5.82
CA ASN A 536 -30.00 -65.28 5.12
C ASN A 536 -30.34 -63.81 4.81
N ASP A 537 -29.98 -62.89 5.71
CA ASP A 537 -30.21 -61.47 5.50
C ASP A 537 -29.21 -60.88 4.51
N LEU A 538 -27.96 -61.34 4.50
CA LEU A 538 -26.98 -60.96 3.48
C LEU A 538 -27.42 -61.41 2.08
N LYS A 539 -27.96 -62.63 1.95
CA LYS A 539 -28.49 -63.14 0.68
C LYS A 539 -29.65 -62.31 0.12
N LYS A 540 -30.52 -61.77 0.97
CA LYS A 540 -31.61 -60.87 0.54
C LYS A 540 -31.08 -59.55 -0.03
N ILE A 541 -30.00 -59.03 0.55
CA ILE A 541 -29.33 -57.81 0.04
C ILE A 541 -28.64 -58.11 -1.29
N GLY A 542 -27.96 -59.26 -1.40
CA GLY A 542 -27.24 -59.64 -2.62
C GLY A 542 -26.07 -58.69 -2.88
N LYS A 543 -26.18 -57.88 -3.94
CA LYS A 543 -25.22 -56.84 -4.30
C LYS A 543 -25.83 -55.45 -4.09
N ARG A 544 -25.07 -54.51 -3.51
CA ARG A 544 -25.48 -53.11 -3.39
C ARG A 544 -25.21 -52.27 -4.63
N SER A 545 -24.28 -52.70 -5.48
CA SER A 545 -24.02 -52.16 -6.82
C SER A 545 -23.48 -53.28 -7.71
N GLU A 546 -23.40 -53.06 -9.02
CA GLU A 546 -22.84 -54.05 -9.96
C GLU A 546 -21.40 -54.47 -9.57
N GLN A 547 -20.63 -53.54 -9.01
CA GLN A 547 -19.25 -53.70 -8.55
C GLN A 547 -19.12 -54.16 -7.09
N ASP A 548 -20.22 -54.43 -6.37
CA ASP A 548 -20.15 -54.93 -5.00
C ASP A 548 -19.68 -56.39 -4.97
N GLU A 549 -18.41 -56.58 -4.61
CA GLU A 549 -17.80 -57.89 -4.38
C GLU A 549 -17.75 -58.27 -2.88
N LEU A 550 -17.92 -57.30 -1.99
CA LEU A 550 -17.78 -57.49 -0.54
C LEU A 550 -18.92 -58.35 0.01
N MET A 551 -20.16 -58.04 -0.38
CA MET A 551 -21.33 -58.79 0.08
C MET A 551 -21.33 -60.24 -0.42
N PRO A 552 -21.13 -60.53 -1.73
CA PRO A 552 -20.96 -61.90 -2.21
C PRO A 552 -19.86 -62.69 -1.50
N ALA A 553 -18.72 -62.07 -1.19
CA ALA A 553 -17.62 -62.73 -0.51
C ALA A 553 -18.00 -63.21 0.90
N PHE A 554 -18.68 -62.38 1.70
CA PHE A 554 -19.16 -62.79 3.02
C PHE A 554 -20.19 -63.92 2.95
N ILE A 555 -21.12 -63.86 1.99
CA ILE A 555 -22.11 -64.92 1.76
C ILE A 555 -21.40 -66.25 1.49
N THR A 556 -20.47 -66.27 0.53
CA THR A 556 -19.72 -67.49 0.16
C THR A 556 -18.90 -68.02 1.33
N CYS A 557 -18.29 -67.14 2.13
CA CYS A 557 -17.50 -67.54 3.29
C CYS A 557 -18.36 -68.25 4.35
N MET A 558 -19.49 -67.65 4.73
CA MET A 558 -20.42 -68.24 5.70
C MET A 558 -21.01 -69.57 5.20
N GLU A 559 -21.32 -69.69 3.90
CA GLU A 559 -21.79 -70.96 3.30
C GLU A 559 -20.75 -72.08 3.40
N ASN A 560 -19.48 -71.77 3.17
CA ASN A 560 -18.40 -72.76 3.29
C ASN A 560 -18.21 -73.21 4.74
N VAL A 561 -18.25 -72.28 5.71
CA VAL A 561 -18.19 -72.61 7.14
C VAL A 561 -19.33 -73.55 7.54
N GLN A 562 -20.57 -73.26 7.15
CA GLN A 562 -21.71 -74.14 7.43
C GLN A 562 -21.56 -75.54 6.81
N ARG A 563 -21.02 -75.62 5.59
CA ARG A 563 -20.82 -76.90 4.89
C ARG A 563 -19.80 -77.77 5.63
N VAL A 564 -18.68 -77.20 6.07
CA VAL A 564 -17.64 -77.95 6.80
C VAL A 564 -18.14 -78.44 8.17
N ILE A 565 -18.86 -77.59 8.92
CA ILE A 565 -19.46 -77.99 10.20
C ILE A 565 -20.37 -79.21 10.03
N LYS A 566 -21.21 -79.20 8.98
CA LYS A 566 -22.11 -80.31 8.67
C LYS A 566 -21.34 -81.62 8.43
N ASP A 567 -20.27 -81.55 7.66
CA ASP A 567 -19.47 -82.71 7.27
C ASP A 567 -18.65 -83.30 8.44
N ILE A 568 -18.11 -82.44 9.30
CA ILE A 568 -17.46 -82.87 10.55
C ILE A 568 -18.46 -83.63 11.44
N GLY A 569 -19.68 -83.11 11.56
CA GLY A 569 -20.74 -83.74 12.35
C GLY A 569 -21.08 -85.16 11.88
N LEU A 570 -21.09 -85.39 10.56
CA LEU A 570 -21.35 -86.71 9.97
C LEU A 570 -20.27 -87.73 10.35
N LEU A 571 -18.98 -87.40 10.16
CA LEU A 571 -17.87 -88.31 10.50
C LEU A 571 -17.81 -88.57 12.01
N ALA A 572 -17.99 -87.54 12.85
CA ALA A 572 -17.98 -87.72 14.30
C ALA A 572 -19.08 -88.69 14.79
N ALA A 573 -20.27 -88.65 14.17
CA ALA A 573 -21.32 -89.62 14.46
C ALA A 573 -20.91 -91.06 14.07
N ALA A 574 -20.32 -91.24 12.88
CA ALA A 574 -19.86 -92.55 12.41
C ALA A 574 -18.76 -93.17 13.31
N ALA A 575 -17.81 -92.37 13.77
CA ALA A 575 -16.77 -92.83 14.71
C ALA A 575 -17.36 -93.29 16.06
N ASN A 576 -18.36 -92.59 16.61
CA ASN A 576 -19.03 -92.99 17.86
C ASN A 576 -19.76 -94.33 17.72
N GLU A 577 -20.22 -94.66 16.51
CA GLU A 577 -20.88 -95.93 16.19
C GLU A 577 -19.88 -97.06 15.85
N GLY A 578 -18.57 -96.78 15.87
CA GLY A 578 -17.52 -97.73 15.51
C GLY A 578 -17.40 -98.00 14.01
N ASN A 579 -18.12 -97.25 13.17
CA ASN A 579 -18.04 -97.33 11.72
C ASN A 579 -16.88 -96.47 11.21
N LEU A 580 -15.70 -97.08 11.05
CA LEU A 580 -14.50 -96.41 10.52
C LEU A 580 -14.42 -96.41 8.98
N ASP A 581 -15.43 -96.97 8.29
CA ASP A 581 -15.49 -97.01 6.82
C ASP A 581 -16.21 -95.80 6.19
N GLU A 582 -16.90 -94.99 7.00
CA GLU A 582 -17.62 -93.80 6.53
C GLU A 582 -16.68 -92.73 5.95
N ARG A 583 -17.07 -92.07 4.84
CA ARG A 583 -16.29 -91.01 4.19
C ARG A 583 -17.19 -89.85 3.74
N VAL A 584 -16.68 -88.63 3.80
CA VAL A 584 -17.34 -87.43 3.25
C VAL A 584 -16.77 -87.08 1.88
N ASP A 585 -17.62 -86.61 0.94
CA ASP A 585 -17.21 -86.13 -0.38
C ASP A 585 -16.45 -84.77 -0.32
N PRO A 586 -15.16 -84.71 -0.69
CA PRO A 586 -14.39 -83.47 -0.68
C PRO A 586 -14.75 -82.50 -1.82
N SER A 587 -15.46 -82.96 -2.87
CA SER A 587 -15.70 -82.16 -4.09
C SER A 587 -16.53 -80.89 -3.85
N GLY A 588 -17.36 -80.90 -2.78
CA GLY A 588 -18.17 -79.77 -2.35
C GLY A 588 -17.38 -78.62 -1.69
N HIS A 589 -16.05 -78.76 -1.51
CA HIS A 589 -15.21 -77.78 -0.84
C HIS A 589 -14.07 -77.29 -1.74
N LYS A 590 -13.53 -76.10 -1.43
CA LYS A 590 -12.39 -75.49 -2.13
C LYS A 590 -11.34 -75.00 -1.14
N GLY A 591 -10.07 -74.98 -1.55
CA GLY A 591 -8.95 -74.49 -0.72
C GLY A 591 -8.74 -75.31 0.56
N GLU A 592 -8.38 -74.65 1.66
CA GLU A 592 -8.10 -75.30 2.95
C GLU A 592 -9.31 -76.03 3.55
N PHE A 593 -10.55 -75.57 3.27
CA PHE A 593 -11.76 -76.30 3.69
C PHE A 593 -11.83 -77.70 3.05
N ARG A 594 -11.39 -77.85 1.80
CA ARG A 594 -11.30 -79.15 1.14
C ARG A 594 -10.22 -80.03 1.77
N ARG A 595 -9.04 -79.45 2.01
CA ARG A 595 -7.93 -80.14 2.65
C ARG A 595 -8.32 -80.68 4.03
N MET A 596 -9.06 -79.89 4.81
CA MET A 596 -9.55 -80.32 6.13
C MET A 596 -10.43 -81.57 6.04
N VAL A 597 -11.35 -81.63 5.07
CA VAL A 597 -12.21 -82.80 4.83
C VAL A 597 -11.38 -84.01 4.37
N GLU A 598 -10.40 -83.82 3.49
CA GLU A 598 -9.50 -84.89 3.03
C GLU A 598 -8.64 -85.47 4.17
N GLU A 599 -8.07 -84.63 5.04
CA GLU A 599 -7.29 -85.09 6.20
C GLU A 599 -8.14 -85.82 7.25
N MET A 600 -9.41 -85.43 7.43
CA MET A 600 -10.34 -86.18 8.28
C MET A 600 -10.60 -87.58 7.73
N ASN A 601 -10.87 -87.71 6.43
CA ASN A 601 -11.02 -89.02 5.78
C ASN A 601 -9.75 -89.88 5.95
N ARG A 602 -8.56 -89.28 5.83
CA ARG A 602 -7.28 -89.96 6.05
C ARG A 602 -7.09 -90.42 7.49
N THR A 603 -7.55 -89.64 8.47
CA THR A 603 -7.47 -90.01 9.89
C THR A 603 -8.31 -91.26 10.17
N PHE A 604 -9.49 -91.36 9.57
CA PHE A 604 -10.34 -92.55 9.66
C PHE A 604 -9.67 -93.79 9.06
N GLU A 605 -8.99 -93.63 7.92
CA GLU A 605 -8.22 -94.70 7.27
C GLU A 605 -7.09 -95.23 8.17
N LEU A 606 -6.28 -94.34 8.76
CA LEU A 606 -5.20 -94.74 9.67
C LEU A 606 -5.69 -95.47 10.94
N MET A 607 -6.87 -95.09 11.45
CA MET A 607 -7.48 -95.77 12.59
C MET A 607 -7.92 -97.19 12.22
N ALA A 608 -8.53 -97.37 11.05
CA ALA A 608 -8.91 -98.69 10.53
C ALA A 608 -7.67 -99.60 10.34
N ASP A 609 -6.59 -99.08 9.75
CA ASP A 609 -5.35 -99.83 9.51
C ASP A 609 -4.68 -100.31 10.81
N ARG A 610 -4.65 -99.49 11.86
CA ARG A 610 -4.05 -99.87 13.14
C ARG A 610 -4.77 -101.04 13.81
N VAL A 611 -6.10 -101.07 13.73
CA VAL A 611 -6.89 -102.17 14.30
C VAL A 611 -6.55 -103.49 13.58
N ALA A 612 -6.50 -103.47 12.24
CA ALA A 612 -6.11 -104.63 11.44
C ALA A 612 -4.68 -105.12 11.73
N TRP A 613 -3.74 -104.19 11.97
CA TRP A 613 -2.36 -104.54 12.31
C TRP A 613 -2.24 -105.32 13.62
N PHE A 614 -2.93 -104.91 14.69
CA PHE A 614 -2.87 -105.63 15.97
C PHE A 614 -3.41 -107.07 15.88
N GLU A 615 -4.48 -107.29 15.11
CA GLU A 615 -4.99 -108.64 14.88
C GLU A 615 -3.94 -109.52 14.17
N SER A 616 -3.26 -108.98 13.15
CA SER A 616 -2.23 -109.71 12.40
C SER A 616 -1.04 -110.18 13.26
N ILE A 617 -0.65 -109.40 14.28
CA ILE A 617 0.44 -109.75 15.20
C ILE A 617 0.04 -110.98 16.03
N LEU A 618 -1.17 -110.97 16.58
CA LEU A 618 -1.63 -112.05 17.45
C LEU A 618 -1.81 -113.36 16.66
N ASP A 619 -2.24 -113.28 15.40
CA ASP A 619 -2.35 -114.44 14.50
C ASP A 619 -1.02 -115.07 14.09
N ALA A 620 0.07 -114.32 14.11
CA ALA A 620 1.40 -114.86 13.81
C ALA A 620 1.97 -115.75 14.95
N MET A 621 1.40 -115.72 16.16
CA MET A 621 1.88 -116.53 17.28
C MET A 621 1.54 -118.01 17.08
N GLN A 622 2.55 -118.89 17.19
CA GLN A 622 2.40 -120.34 16.96
C GLN A 622 1.71 -121.08 18.11
N PHE A 623 1.69 -120.49 19.30
CA PHE A 623 1.00 -121.05 20.45
C PHE A 623 -0.40 -120.44 20.59
N PRO A 624 -1.34 -121.16 21.21
CA PRO A 624 -2.69 -120.65 21.38
C PRO A 624 -2.71 -119.45 22.33
N VAL A 625 -3.32 -118.35 21.87
CA VAL A 625 -3.56 -117.13 22.64
C VAL A 625 -5.05 -116.80 22.62
N THR A 626 -5.63 -116.69 23.80
CA THR A 626 -7.03 -116.26 23.95
C THR A 626 -7.11 -115.01 24.80
N VAL A 627 -8.03 -114.12 24.45
CA VAL A 627 -8.39 -112.94 25.23
C VAL A 627 -9.86 -113.02 25.58
N THR A 628 -10.18 -112.67 26.82
CA THR A 628 -11.55 -112.65 27.33
C THR A 628 -11.92 -111.31 27.92
N ASP A 629 -13.21 -111.03 28.07
CA ASP A 629 -13.71 -109.97 28.96
C ASP A 629 -13.55 -110.37 30.45
N LEU A 630 -14.03 -109.50 31.35
CA LEU A 630 -14.01 -109.78 32.79
C LEU A 630 -14.91 -110.96 33.20
N ASP A 631 -15.90 -111.29 32.38
CA ASP A 631 -16.83 -112.42 32.57
C ASP A 631 -16.29 -113.73 31.98
N ALA A 632 -15.02 -113.73 31.55
CA ALA A 632 -14.33 -114.86 30.93
C ALA A 632 -14.99 -115.34 29.62
N LYS A 633 -15.61 -114.44 28.86
CA LYS A 633 -16.07 -114.72 27.49
C LYS A 633 -15.01 -114.26 26.48
N TRP A 634 -14.74 -115.05 25.47
CA TRP A 634 -13.73 -114.71 24.48
C TRP A 634 -14.07 -113.42 23.72
N THR A 635 -13.16 -112.46 23.72
CA THR A 635 -13.23 -111.19 22.98
C THR A 635 -12.21 -111.13 21.86
N PHE A 636 -11.20 -112.00 21.91
CA PHE A 636 -10.30 -112.29 20.79
C PHE A 636 -9.72 -113.71 20.93
N VAL A 637 -9.51 -114.41 19.83
CA VAL A 637 -8.68 -115.63 19.78
C VAL A 637 -7.80 -115.58 18.55
N ASN A 638 -6.55 -116.05 18.68
CA ASN A 638 -5.64 -116.07 17.54
C ASN A 638 -5.83 -117.31 16.64
N ARG A 639 -5.17 -117.29 15.48
CA ARG A 639 -5.21 -118.38 14.50
C ARG A 639 -4.86 -119.74 15.08
N ALA A 640 -3.88 -119.82 15.98
CA ALA A 640 -3.48 -121.07 16.63
C ALA A 640 -4.63 -121.69 17.47
N VAL A 641 -5.50 -120.88 18.07
CA VAL A 641 -6.70 -121.36 18.76
C VAL A 641 -7.75 -121.87 17.77
N GLU A 642 -7.98 -121.15 16.66
CA GLU A 642 -8.88 -121.63 15.60
C GLU A 642 -8.42 -122.98 15.05
N ASP A 643 -7.12 -123.13 14.82
CA ASP A 643 -6.51 -124.35 14.30
C ASP A 643 -6.55 -125.51 15.33
N MET A 644 -6.42 -125.21 16.62
CA MET A 644 -6.49 -126.20 17.70
C MET A 644 -7.92 -126.67 17.96
N LEU A 645 -8.89 -125.74 18.06
CA LEU A 645 -10.29 -126.05 18.39
C LEU A 645 -11.15 -126.36 17.15
N LYS A 646 -10.66 -126.07 15.95
CA LYS A 646 -11.38 -126.21 14.66
C LYS A 646 -12.68 -125.39 14.59
N VAL A 647 -12.70 -124.20 15.18
CA VAL A 647 -13.82 -123.23 15.17
C VAL A 647 -13.30 -121.86 14.76
N SER A 648 -14.06 -121.10 13.98
CA SER A 648 -13.62 -119.75 13.58
C SER A 648 -13.77 -118.72 14.69
N ARG A 649 -12.93 -117.68 14.68
CA ARG A 649 -12.96 -116.54 15.62
C ARG A 649 -14.37 -115.95 15.67
N LYS A 650 -14.99 -115.72 14.51
CA LYS A 650 -16.34 -115.13 14.44
C LYS A 650 -17.42 -115.95 15.16
N GLU A 651 -17.28 -117.27 15.21
CA GLU A 651 -18.25 -118.17 15.84
C GLU A 651 -18.06 -118.34 17.35
N ILE A 652 -16.83 -118.17 17.84
CA ILE A 652 -16.45 -118.47 19.22
C ILE A 652 -16.39 -117.23 20.12
N ILE A 653 -16.26 -116.04 19.53
CA ILE A 653 -16.28 -114.77 20.26
C ILE A 653 -17.62 -114.57 20.95
N GLY A 654 -17.59 -114.15 22.22
CA GLY A 654 -18.73 -114.03 23.12
C GLY A 654 -19.05 -115.30 23.91
N ARG A 655 -18.43 -116.45 23.60
CA ARG A 655 -18.61 -117.70 24.36
C ARG A 655 -17.68 -117.79 25.58
N PRO A 656 -18.07 -118.49 26.66
CA PRO A 656 -17.22 -118.68 27.85
C PRO A 656 -15.96 -119.51 27.57
N CYS A 657 -14.79 -119.06 28.05
CA CYS A 657 -13.51 -119.73 27.78
C CYS A 657 -13.39 -121.14 28.37
N LYS A 658 -14.21 -121.49 29.38
CA LYS A 658 -14.29 -122.84 29.96
C LYS A 658 -14.64 -123.92 28.93
N GLU A 659 -15.21 -123.54 27.79
CA GLU A 659 -15.46 -124.44 26.66
C GLU A 659 -14.16 -124.98 26.03
N TRP A 660 -12.98 -124.47 26.41
CA TRP A 660 -11.67 -125.03 26.04
C TRP A 660 -11.47 -126.50 26.43
N GLY A 661 -11.97 -126.92 27.60
CA GLY A 661 -12.01 -128.34 27.99
C GLY A 661 -10.68 -128.99 28.43
N ALA A 662 -9.69 -128.23 28.91
CA ALA A 662 -8.49 -128.80 29.53
C ALA A 662 -8.79 -129.39 30.93
N ALA A 663 -7.94 -130.28 31.44
CA ALA A 663 -8.11 -130.95 32.73
C ALA A 663 -8.23 -129.99 33.93
N ILE A 664 -7.79 -128.74 33.76
CA ILE A 664 -7.86 -127.66 34.73
C ILE A 664 -9.07 -126.72 34.56
N CYS A 665 -9.75 -126.75 33.41
CA CYS A 665 -10.83 -125.79 33.09
C CYS A 665 -12.01 -125.94 34.05
N GLY A 666 -12.55 -124.82 34.53
CA GLY A 666 -13.67 -124.81 35.49
C GLY A 666 -13.32 -125.29 36.90
N THR A 667 -12.04 -125.58 37.18
CA THR A 667 -11.54 -125.91 38.51
C THR A 667 -10.82 -124.71 39.13
N GLU A 668 -10.49 -124.82 40.42
CA GLU A 668 -9.57 -123.86 41.04
C GLU A 668 -8.17 -123.87 40.41
N ASN A 669 -7.82 -124.85 39.57
CA ASN A 669 -6.52 -124.86 38.90
C ASN A 669 -6.53 -124.19 37.51
N CYS A 670 -7.67 -123.63 37.09
CA CYS A 670 -7.80 -122.83 35.87
C CYS A 670 -6.94 -121.54 35.94
N GLY A 671 -6.36 -121.14 34.80
CA GLY A 671 -5.48 -119.96 34.70
C GLY A 671 -6.11 -118.67 35.21
N ILE A 672 -7.33 -118.34 34.75
CA ILE A 672 -8.08 -117.14 35.21
C ILE A 672 -8.36 -117.17 36.73
N GLU A 673 -8.81 -118.31 37.28
CA GLU A 673 -9.12 -118.42 38.71
C GLU A 673 -7.86 -118.44 39.60
N ARG A 674 -6.73 -118.89 39.07
CA ARG A 674 -5.42 -118.78 39.71
C ARG A 674 -4.91 -117.35 39.66
N LEU A 675 -5.10 -116.63 38.56
CA LEU A 675 -4.72 -115.24 38.41
C LEU A 675 -5.44 -114.34 39.42
N LYS A 676 -6.73 -114.58 39.68
CA LYS A 676 -7.50 -113.87 40.73
C LYS A 676 -6.88 -114.00 42.13
N ARG A 677 -6.07 -115.04 42.37
CA ARG A 677 -5.33 -115.30 43.62
C ARG A 677 -3.84 -114.94 43.53
N GLY A 678 -3.41 -114.28 42.44
CA GLY A 678 -2.03 -113.86 42.22
C GLY A 678 -1.11 -114.93 41.64
N LEU A 679 -1.65 -116.07 41.20
CA LEU A 679 -0.88 -117.16 40.58
C LEU A 679 -1.07 -117.12 39.06
N SER A 680 -0.05 -116.67 38.33
CA SER A 680 -0.12 -116.49 36.88
C SER A 680 0.09 -117.78 36.07
N THR A 681 0.58 -118.84 36.70
CA THR A 681 0.98 -120.06 36.01
C THR A 681 0.31 -121.29 36.60
N THR A 682 -0.08 -122.22 35.74
CA THR A 682 -0.59 -123.55 36.11
C THR A 682 0.06 -124.62 35.24
N HIS A 683 0.29 -125.81 35.80
CA HIS A 683 0.81 -126.97 35.09
C HIS A 683 -0.16 -128.12 35.22
N PHE A 684 -0.32 -128.90 34.17
CA PHE A 684 -1.17 -130.07 34.19
C PHE A 684 -0.67 -131.13 33.21
N GLU A 685 -0.95 -132.38 33.51
CA GLU A 685 -0.69 -133.49 32.59
C GLU A 685 -2.00 -133.88 31.93
N GLN A 686 -1.97 -134.07 30.61
CA GLN A 686 -3.12 -134.55 29.87
C GLN A 686 -2.63 -135.31 28.64
N PHE A 687 -3.27 -136.42 28.30
CA PHE A 687 -2.94 -137.22 27.10
C PHE A 687 -1.47 -137.65 26.98
N GLY A 688 -0.79 -137.88 28.10
CA GLY A 688 0.62 -138.31 28.14
C GLY A 688 1.63 -137.18 27.88
N GLY A 689 1.17 -135.93 27.81
CA GLY A 689 2.01 -134.74 27.72
C GLY A 689 1.92 -133.87 28.98
N PHE A 690 2.97 -133.09 29.24
CA PHE A 690 3.03 -132.12 30.33
C PHE A 690 2.81 -130.70 29.78
N PHE A 691 1.79 -129.98 30.24
CA PHE A 691 1.40 -128.66 29.76
C PHE A 691 1.51 -127.57 30.83
N LYS A 692 1.69 -126.33 30.37
CA LYS A 692 1.78 -125.10 31.16
C LYS A 692 0.86 -124.02 30.57
N VAL A 693 0.09 -123.30 31.40
CA VAL A 693 -0.69 -122.10 30.99
C VAL A 693 -0.23 -120.88 31.79
N ASP A 694 0.02 -119.78 31.09
CA ASP A 694 0.32 -118.46 31.65
C ASP A 694 -0.84 -117.49 31.41
N THR A 695 -1.31 -116.80 32.45
CA THR A 695 -2.51 -115.95 32.44
C THR A 695 -2.22 -114.54 32.99
N ALA A 696 -2.73 -113.49 32.34
CA ALA A 696 -2.57 -112.08 32.76
C ALA A 696 -3.82 -111.20 32.50
N TYR A 697 -3.91 -110.01 33.11
CA TYR A 697 -5.00 -109.04 32.86
C TYR A 697 -4.73 -108.17 31.62
N VAL A 698 -5.76 -107.94 30.80
CA VAL A 698 -5.78 -106.89 29.75
C VAL A 698 -6.30 -105.59 30.36
N LYS A 699 -5.65 -104.46 30.05
CA LYS A 699 -5.97 -103.15 30.63
C LYS A 699 -6.36 -102.12 29.57
N ASN A 700 -7.28 -101.22 29.92
CA ASN A 700 -7.59 -100.05 29.09
C ASN A 700 -6.53 -98.94 29.25
N ALA A 701 -6.68 -97.83 28.52
CA ALA A 701 -5.77 -96.69 28.58
C ALA A 701 -5.67 -96.01 29.97
N LYS A 702 -6.65 -96.23 30.86
CA LYS A 702 -6.64 -95.75 32.25
C LYS A 702 -5.99 -96.74 33.22
N GLY A 703 -5.55 -97.91 32.74
CA GLY A 703 -4.92 -98.96 33.53
C GLY A 703 -5.90 -99.88 34.25
N GLU A 704 -7.20 -99.77 33.99
CA GLU A 704 -8.24 -100.61 34.57
C GLU A 704 -8.29 -101.96 33.86
N ASN A 705 -8.49 -103.05 34.61
CA ASN A 705 -8.64 -104.38 34.03
C ASN A 705 -9.94 -104.44 33.22
N VAL A 706 -9.84 -104.85 31.95
CA VAL A 706 -10.99 -105.00 31.03
C VAL A 706 -11.14 -106.43 30.52
N GLY A 707 -10.24 -107.33 30.90
CA GLY A 707 -10.22 -108.70 30.42
C GLY A 707 -9.02 -109.51 30.88
N HIS A 708 -8.85 -110.70 30.31
CA HIS A 708 -7.73 -111.60 30.60
C HIS A 708 -7.12 -112.14 29.30
N VAL A 709 -5.82 -112.41 29.30
CA VAL A 709 -5.11 -113.12 28.22
C VAL A 709 -4.50 -114.41 28.76
N GLU A 710 -4.65 -115.51 28.03
CA GLU A 710 -4.11 -116.84 28.38
C GLU A 710 -3.23 -117.41 27.24
N VAL A 711 -2.10 -118.00 27.60
CA VAL A 711 -1.10 -118.61 26.71
C VAL A 711 -0.79 -120.05 27.15
N VAL A 712 -0.79 -121.03 26.22
CA VAL A 712 -0.63 -122.47 26.53
C VAL A 712 0.66 -123.07 25.91
N SER A 713 1.42 -123.93 26.63
CA SER A 713 2.73 -124.54 26.23
C SER A 713 2.88 -126.03 26.63
N ASP A 714 3.70 -126.84 25.91
CA ASP A 714 4.05 -128.28 26.18
C ASP A 714 5.53 -128.44 26.61
N ILE A 715 5.83 -129.23 27.65
CA ILE A 715 7.16 -129.37 28.30
C ILE A 715 7.68 -130.83 28.45
N THR A 716 7.14 -131.79 27.70
CA THR A 716 7.34 -133.24 27.93
C THR A 716 8.79 -133.76 27.85
N ALA A 717 9.59 -133.33 26.87
CA ALA A 717 10.94 -133.88 26.62
C ALA A 717 11.93 -133.65 27.77
N LEU A 718 11.78 -132.54 28.50
CA LEU A 718 12.77 -132.08 29.47
C LEU A 718 12.81 -132.97 30.73
N LYS A 719 11.69 -133.62 31.07
CA LYS A 719 11.58 -134.41 32.31
C LYS A 719 12.18 -135.82 32.24
N LYS A 720 12.41 -136.38 31.04
CA LYS A 720 12.93 -137.75 30.90
C LYS A 720 14.46 -137.89 31.03
N VAL A 721 15.23 -136.85 30.70
CA VAL A 721 16.71 -136.88 30.74
C VAL A 721 17.28 -136.94 32.16
N GLU A 722 16.64 -136.24 33.10
CA GLU A 722 17.11 -136.08 34.48
C GLU A 722 17.34 -137.42 35.20
N ASN A 723 16.45 -138.40 35.01
CA ASN A 723 16.48 -139.67 35.74
C ASN A 723 17.63 -140.63 35.34
N TYR A 724 18.27 -140.44 34.18
CA TYR A 724 19.27 -141.39 33.64
C TYR A 724 20.67 -141.25 34.27
N LEU A 725 21.05 -140.03 34.66
CA LEU A 725 22.40 -139.69 35.09
C LEU A 725 22.77 -140.31 36.45
N ASP A 726 21.83 -140.37 37.38
CA ASP A 726 22.11 -140.78 38.77
C ASP A 726 22.67 -142.21 38.90
N LEU A 727 22.19 -143.16 38.08
CA LEU A 727 22.58 -144.57 38.16
C LEU A 727 24.03 -144.84 37.71
N SER A 728 24.58 -143.98 36.83
CA SER A 728 25.89 -144.22 36.20
C SER A 728 27.07 -143.88 37.12
N VAL A 729 26.90 -142.90 38.00
CA VAL A 729 27.96 -142.38 38.88
C VAL A 729 28.40 -143.41 39.94
N GLU A 730 27.49 -144.22 40.44
CA GLU A 730 27.75 -145.15 41.54
C GLU A 730 28.77 -146.26 41.16
N ARG A 731 28.75 -146.74 39.91
CA ARG A 731 29.60 -147.87 39.45
C ARG A 731 31.09 -147.50 39.27
N ILE A 732 31.38 -146.28 38.83
CA ILE A 732 32.76 -145.83 38.54
C ILE A 732 33.56 -145.66 39.83
N SER A 733 32.94 -145.09 40.88
CA SER A 733 33.60 -144.84 42.18
C SER A 733 34.20 -146.10 42.82
N SER A 734 33.55 -147.25 42.69
CA SER A 734 34.03 -148.52 43.28
C SER A 734 35.38 -148.96 42.71
N SER A 735 35.59 -148.79 41.40
CA SER A 735 36.77 -149.30 40.68
C SER A 735 38.03 -148.48 40.92
N LEU A 736 37.89 -147.15 41.01
CA LEU A 736 38.99 -146.23 41.31
C LEU A 736 39.69 -146.53 42.64
N ASN A 737 38.94 -146.99 43.65
CA ASN A 737 39.50 -147.34 44.97
C ASN A 737 40.45 -148.54 44.92
N MET A 738 40.26 -149.48 43.98
CA MET A 738 41.19 -150.60 43.80
C MET A 738 42.51 -150.13 43.17
N PHE A 739 42.43 -149.27 42.15
CA PHE A 739 43.61 -148.76 41.44
C PHE A 739 44.55 -147.96 42.35
N ALA A 740 43.98 -147.12 43.22
CA ALA A 740 44.74 -146.30 44.17
C ALA A 740 45.61 -147.11 45.15
N LYS A 741 45.30 -148.39 45.38
CA LYS A 741 46.07 -149.28 46.28
C LYS A 741 47.21 -150.01 45.56
N GLY A 742 47.54 -149.64 44.32
CA GLY A 742 48.60 -150.26 43.52
C GLY A 742 48.26 -151.67 43.01
N LYS A 743 46.98 -152.07 43.11
CA LYS A 743 46.49 -153.35 42.55
C LYS A 743 45.97 -153.10 41.14
N THR A 744 46.56 -153.80 40.18
CA THR A 744 46.18 -153.67 38.76
C THR A 744 45.27 -154.82 38.29
N ASP A 745 44.33 -155.31 39.13
CA ASP A 745 43.46 -156.48 38.86
C ASP A 745 41.92 -156.22 38.96
N PHE A 746 41.39 -155.14 38.37
CA PHE A 746 39.94 -154.77 38.42
C PHE A 746 39.30 -154.36 37.05
N THR A 747 37.94 -154.30 36.95
CA THR A 747 37.13 -153.96 35.73
C THR A 747 35.85 -153.11 36.02
N VAL A 748 35.36 -152.28 35.08
CA VAL A 748 34.22 -151.30 35.20
C VAL A 748 33.06 -151.63 34.22
N THR A 749 31.77 -151.37 34.55
CA THR A 749 30.56 -151.69 33.70
C THR A 749 29.49 -150.56 33.56
N VAL A 750 28.72 -150.47 32.44
CA VAL A 750 27.83 -149.33 32.04
C VAL A 750 26.31 -149.69 31.87
N PRO A 751 25.30 -148.84 32.25
CA PRO A 751 23.82 -149.11 32.12
C PRO A 751 23.12 -148.83 30.74
N GLU A 752 21.92 -149.39 30.43
CA GLU A 752 21.11 -149.26 29.16
C GLU A 752 20.24 -147.99 29.00
N SER A 753 19.99 -147.46 27.78
CA SER A 753 19.36 -146.14 27.43
C SER A 753 18.09 -146.15 26.52
N ASP A 754 17.31 -145.05 26.46
CA ASP A 754 16.08 -144.81 25.65
C ASP A 754 16.16 -143.62 24.63
N GLU A 755 15.04 -143.26 23.95
CA GLU A 755 14.99 -142.23 22.88
C GLU A 755 15.36 -140.80 23.34
N TYR A 756 15.23 -140.49 24.63
CA TYR A 756 15.59 -139.19 25.21
C TYR A 756 16.98 -139.22 25.88
N THR A 757 17.55 -140.40 26.13
CA THR A 757 18.76 -140.58 26.97
C THR A 757 19.96 -141.22 26.26
N ALA A 758 19.81 -141.63 24.99
CA ALA A 758 20.84 -142.27 24.19
C ALA A 758 22.17 -141.50 24.09
N GLU A 759 22.13 -140.17 24.01
CA GLU A 759 23.33 -139.33 23.92
C GLU A 759 24.20 -139.39 25.19
N VAL A 760 23.56 -139.49 26.36
CA VAL A 760 24.24 -139.46 27.66
C VAL A 760 25.00 -140.76 27.94
N ARG A 761 24.48 -141.91 27.48
CA ARG A 761 25.13 -143.24 27.64
C ARG A 761 26.52 -143.29 27.03
N GLY A 762 26.71 -142.69 25.86
CA GLY A 762 28.00 -142.71 25.14
C GLY A 762 29.15 -142.17 25.99
N LYS A 763 28.91 -141.08 26.73
CA LYS A 763 29.92 -140.42 27.56
C LYS A 763 30.35 -141.24 28.77
N ILE A 764 29.47 -142.09 29.30
CA ILE A 764 29.78 -142.95 30.47
C ILE A 764 30.63 -144.15 30.07
N ALA A 765 30.44 -144.69 28.86
CA ALA A 765 31.26 -145.79 28.35
C ALA A 765 32.73 -145.39 28.16
N GLU A 766 32.95 -144.18 27.62
CA GLU A 766 34.30 -143.63 27.41
C GLU A 766 35.11 -143.52 28.72
N LEU A 767 34.46 -143.11 29.82
CA LEU A 767 35.10 -143.03 31.14
C LEU A 767 35.56 -144.39 31.69
N ALA A 768 34.82 -145.46 31.39
CA ALA A 768 35.17 -146.81 31.85
C ALA A 768 36.44 -147.33 31.14
N ASP A 769 36.56 -147.11 29.83
CA ASP A 769 37.69 -147.57 29.02
C ASP A 769 39.00 -146.87 29.40
N ASN A 770 38.96 -145.54 29.62
CA ASN A 770 40.13 -144.77 30.05
C ASN A 770 40.74 -145.30 31.36
N LEU A 771 39.89 -145.79 32.27
CA LEU A 771 40.34 -146.34 33.55
C LEU A 771 41.05 -147.69 33.40
N HIS A 772 40.67 -148.50 32.41
CA HIS A 772 41.38 -149.75 32.10
C HIS A 772 42.73 -149.47 31.45
N GLN A 773 42.79 -148.48 30.56
CA GLN A 773 44.03 -148.11 29.88
C GLN A 773 45.09 -147.61 30.88
N ALA A 774 44.73 -146.75 31.83
CA ALA A 774 45.64 -146.25 32.86
C ALA A 774 46.24 -147.38 33.72
N ARG A 775 45.44 -148.41 34.03
CA ARG A 775 45.88 -149.58 34.79
C ARG A 775 46.95 -150.38 34.05
N ASP A 776 46.79 -150.57 32.75
CA ASP A 776 47.69 -151.39 31.94
C ASP A 776 49.03 -150.70 31.69
N SER A 777 49.05 -149.38 31.44
CA SER A 777 50.28 -148.62 31.23
C SER A 777 51.25 -148.68 32.42
N VAL A 778 50.72 -148.64 33.66
CA VAL A 778 51.56 -148.75 34.87
C VAL A 778 52.21 -150.13 34.98
N LYS A 779 51.52 -151.18 34.53
CA LYS A 779 52.03 -152.55 34.56
C LYS A 779 53.20 -152.75 33.59
N ASP A 780 53.12 -152.17 32.40
CA ASP A 780 54.15 -152.29 31.37
C ASP A 780 55.44 -151.50 31.70
N LEU A 781 55.31 -150.33 32.32
CA LEU A 781 56.48 -149.54 32.77
C LEU A 781 57.39 -150.33 33.72
N VAL A 782 56.78 -150.99 34.71
CA VAL A 782 57.50 -151.77 35.72
C VAL A 782 58.27 -152.92 35.08
N LEU A 783 57.75 -153.51 34.01
CA LEU A 783 58.40 -154.60 33.29
C LEU A 783 59.62 -154.11 32.49
N GLN A 784 59.51 -152.97 31.81
CA GLN A 784 60.58 -152.41 30.97
C GLN A 784 61.81 -151.97 31.77
N ALA A 785 61.61 -151.24 32.86
CA ALA A 785 62.71 -150.73 33.68
C ALA A 785 63.61 -151.85 34.22
N ASN A 786 63.00 -152.97 34.64
CA ASN A 786 63.73 -154.16 35.09
C ASN A 786 64.53 -154.84 33.98
N THR A 787 64.06 -154.79 32.74
CA THR A 787 64.76 -155.39 31.59
C THR A 787 66.01 -154.60 31.25
N LEU A 788 65.89 -153.26 31.14
CA LEU A 788 67.01 -152.37 30.82
C LEU A 788 68.17 -152.45 31.81
N ALA A 789 67.85 -152.47 33.11
CA ALA A 789 68.87 -152.52 34.16
C ALA A 789 69.75 -153.78 34.03
N ASN A 790 69.16 -154.91 33.64
CA ASN A 790 69.89 -156.17 33.47
C ASN A 790 70.82 -156.15 32.23
N GLU A 791 70.41 -155.52 31.12
CA GLU A 791 71.22 -155.42 29.89
C GLU A 791 72.44 -154.51 30.06
N ALA A 792 72.28 -153.37 30.73
CA ALA A 792 73.39 -152.44 30.98
C ALA A 792 74.51 -153.07 31.82
N ILE A 793 74.16 -153.94 32.78
CA ILE A 793 75.13 -154.67 33.62
C ILE A 793 76.01 -155.62 32.77
N GLN A 794 75.51 -156.12 31.63
CA GLN A 794 76.27 -157.00 30.74
C GLN A 794 77.14 -156.27 29.70
N GLY A 795 77.21 -154.93 29.75
CA GLY A 795 78.01 -154.11 28.84
C GLY A 795 77.35 -153.82 27.49
N ASN A 796 76.11 -154.24 27.27
CA ASN A 796 75.34 -153.96 26.06
C ASN A 796 74.69 -152.57 26.12
N LEU A 797 75.49 -151.52 25.98
CA LEU A 797 75.04 -150.13 26.12
C LEU A 797 74.21 -149.60 24.95
N ASN A 798 73.95 -150.43 23.94
CA ASN A 798 73.04 -150.10 22.84
C ASN A 798 71.61 -150.60 23.09
N CYS A 799 71.38 -151.40 24.13
CA CYS A 799 70.01 -151.79 24.48
C CYS A 799 69.21 -150.57 24.97
N ARG A 800 67.96 -150.45 24.53
CA ARG A 800 67.04 -149.37 24.90
C ARG A 800 65.70 -149.97 25.30
N ALA A 801 65.01 -149.33 26.24
CA ALA A 801 63.65 -149.72 26.59
C ALA A 801 62.77 -149.61 25.36
N ASP A 802 61.87 -150.57 25.18
CA ASP A 802 60.90 -150.52 24.11
C ASP A 802 59.83 -149.48 24.42
N MET A 803 60.05 -148.31 23.84
CA MET A 803 59.24 -147.11 24.00
C MET A 803 57.81 -147.28 23.46
N SER A 804 57.52 -148.33 22.68
CA SER A 804 56.15 -148.56 22.20
C SER A 804 55.23 -149.18 23.24
N LYS A 805 55.75 -149.58 24.42
CA LYS A 805 54.94 -150.24 25.46
C LYS A 805 54.51 -149.33 26.61
N VAL A 806 54.96 -148.09 26.61
CA VAL A 806 54.55 -147.08 27.60
C VAL A 806 54.34 -145.76 26.89
N GLU A 807 53.39 -144.97 27.38
CA GLU A 807 53.07 -143.66 26.82
C GLU A 807 53.05 -142.60 27.93
N GLY A 808 53.19 -141.34 27.57
CA GLY A 808 53.14 -140.19 28.50
C GLY A 808 54.34 -140.12 29.46
N ASP A 809 54.13 -139.61 30.67
CA ASP A 809 55.19 -139.43 31.68
C ASP A 809 55.93 -140.75 32.01
N PHE A 810 55.28 -141.90 31.84
CA PHE A 810 55.92 -143.21 31.97
C PHE A 810 56.92 -143.48 30.85
N ALA A 811 56.61 -143.04 29.63
CA ALA A 811 57.58 -143.00 28.55
C ALA A 811 58.70 -142.02 28.89
N GLU A 812 58.44 -140.84 29.47
CA GLU A 812 59.52 -139.92 29.87
C GLU A 812 60.50 -140.54 30.87
N VAL A 813 60.01 -141.36 31.81
CA VAL A 813 60.89 -142.09 32.73
C VAL A 813 61.80 -143.07 31.98
N LEU A 814 61.26 -143.88 31.06
CA LEU A 814 62.07 -144.78 30.23
C LEU A 814 62.97 -144.01 29.27
N ASN A 815 62.50 -142.89 28.73
CA ASN A 815 63.26 -142.04 27.85
C ASN A 815 64.41 -141.35 28.60
N GLY A 816 64.21 -140.97 29.86
CA GLY A 816 65.26 -140.48 30.73
C GLY A 816 66.36 -141.53 30.93
N ILE A 817 65.97 -142.80 31.10
CA ILE A 817 66.92 -143.92 31.17
C ILE A 817 67.65 -144.11 29.82
N ASN A 818 66.92 -144.05 28.70
CA ASN A 818 67.48 -144.16 27.35
C ASN A 818 68.44 -142.99 27.02
N ASN A 819 68.05 -141.75 27.30
CA ASN A 819 68.85 -140.53 27.10
C ASN A 819 70.11 -140.54 27.96
N THR A 820 70.02 -141.07 29.18
CA THR A 820 71.19 -141.26 30.03
C THR A 820 72.18 -142.20 29.35
N LEU A 821 71.69 -143.30 28.76
CA LEU A 821 72.54 -144.20 27.97
C LEU A 821 73.09 -143.51 26.70
N GLU A 822 72.29 -142.72 25.97
CA GLU A 822 72.75 -141.97 24.78
C GLU A 822 73.85 -140.96 25.09
N SER A 823 73.73 -140.22 26.20
CA SER A 823 74.72 -139.22 26.62
C SER A 823 76.11 -139.80 26.89
N VAL A 824 76.20 -141.13 27.06
CA VAL A 824 77.44 -141.86 27.25
C VAL A 824 77.94 -142.48 25.95
N VAL A 825 77.04 -142.83 25.02
CA VAL A 825 77.41 -143.56 23.79
C VAL A 825 78.20 -142.69 22.80
N GLU A 826 77.70 -141.50 22.43
CA GLU A 826 78.36 -140.67 21.40
C GLU A 826 79.76 -140.18 21.80
N PRO A 827 80.00 -139.67 23.03
CA PRO A 827 81.34 -139.27 23.44
C PRO A 827 82.34 -140.42 23.42
N VAL A 828 81.91 -141.64 23.74
CA VAL A 828 82.72 -142.86 23.62
C VAL A 828 83.04 -143.15 22.16
N GLN A 829 82.07 -143.04 21.26
CA GLN A 829 82.28 -143.26 19.83
C GLN A 829 83.19 -142.21 19.19
N GLU A 830 83.05 -140.94 19.54
CA GLU A 830 83.90 -139.86 19.01
C GLU A 830 85.34 -139.97 19.52
N ALA A 831 85.52 -140.39 20.77
CA ALA A 831 86.85 -140.70 21.28
C ALA A 831 87.51 -141.87 20.53
N ILE A 832 86.73 -142.90 20.16
CA ILE A 832 87.19 -143.99 19.29
C ILE A 832 87.59 -143.42 17.92
N ARG A 833 86.77 -142.56 17.30
CA ARG A 833 87.06 -141.95 15.99
C ARG A 833 88.35 -141.11 15.99
N ILE A 834 88.57 -140.29 17.03
CA ILE A 834 89.81 -139.50 17.15
C ILE A 834 91.02 -140.39 17.31
N ALA A 835 90.91 -141.46 18.12
CA ALA A 835 91.97 -142.44 18.23
C ALA A 835 92.29 -143.09 16.87
N ASP A 836 91.27 -143.38 16.04
CA ASP A 836 91.45 -143.92 14.69
C ASP A 836 92.12 -142.92 13.73
N GLU A 837 91.76 -141.63 13.74
CA GLU A 837 92.42 -140.59 12.92
C GLU A 837 93.89 -140.39 13.30
N TYR A 838 94.20 -140.38 14.61
CA TYR A 838 95.58 -140.34 15.11
C TYR A 838 96.37 -141.58 14.71
N ALA A 839 95.74 -142.76 14.66
CA ALA A 839 96.37 -143.98 14.18
C ALA A 839 96.73 -143.93 12.69
N LEU A 840 95.98 -143.15 11.89
CA LEU A 840 96.27 -142.88 10.48
C LEU A 840 97.28 -141.74 10.27
N ALA A 841 97.91 -141.27 11.35
CA ALA A 841 98.86 -140.15 11.38
C ALA A 841 98.27 -138.80 10.92
N ASN A 842 96.94 -138.67 10.87
CA ASN A 842 96.24 -137.39 10.69
C ASN A 842 96.12 -136.66 12.03
N PHE A 843 97.23 -136.15 12.54
CA PHE A 843 97.25 -135.46 13.84
C PHE A 843 96.61 -134.07 13.80
N SER A 844 96.13 -133.61 12.65
CA SER A 844 95.28 -132.42 12.56
C SER A 844 93.82 -132.69 12.88
N ALA A 845 93.38 -133.95 12.93
CA ALA A 845 92.01 -134.28 13.34
C ALA A 845 91.75 -133.80 14.78
N ARG A 846 90.62 -133.16 15.00
CA ARG A 846 90.18 -132.71 16.33
C ARG A 846 88.84 -133.34 16.66
N PHE A 847 88.67 -133.64 17.94
CA PHE A 847 87.43 -134.08 18.54
C PHE A 847 86.35 -133.15 18.03
N ASN A 848 85.30 -133.74 17.48
CA ASN A 848 84.34 -133.00 16.71
C ASN A 848 83.88 -131.78 17.53
N PRO A 849 84.23 -130.56 17.10
CA PRO A 849 83.97 -129.36 17.89
C PRO A 849 82.48 -129.14 18.09
N ASP A 850 81.68 -129.68 17.17
CA ASP A 850 80.23 -129.63 17.21
C ASP A 850 79.61 -130.65 18.17
N LEU A 851 80.35 -131.69 18.60
CA LEU A 851 79.87 -132.62 19.62
C LEU A 851 79.94 -131.96 21.01
N LYS A 852 78.76 -131.65 21.55
CA LYS A 852 78.63 -131.00 22.86
C LYS A 852 78.86 -132.01 23.98
N VAL A 853 80.08 -132.03 24.49
CA VAL A 853 80.48 -132.79 25.69
C VAL A 853 80.52 -131.87 26.91
N ALA A 854 79.90 -132.29 28.01
CA ALA A 854 79.83 -131.52 29.25
C ALA A 854 80.36 -132.34 30.43
N GLY A 855 80.80 -131.64 31.49
CA GLY A 855 81.41 -132.29 32.66
C GLY A 855 82.69 -133.03 32.30
N ASP A 856 82.83 -134.26 32.80
CA ASP A 856 84.01 -135.10 32.59
C ASP A 856 84.32 -135.36 31.11
N TRP A 857 83.29 -135.39 30.24
CA TRP A 857 83.48 -135.55 28.80
C TRP A 857 84.22 -134.37 28.15
N SER A 858 84.08 -133.14 28.67
CA SER A 858 84.83 -131.98 28.18
C SER A 858 86.32 -132.14 28.48
N GLY A 859 86.67 -132.58 29.69
CA GLY A 859 88.06 -132.87 30.05
C GLY A 859 88.66 -133.99 29.20
N PHE A 860 87.85 -135.00 28.84
CA PHE A 860 88.26 -136.08 27.95
C PHE A 860 88.51 -135.60 26.51
N LYS A 861 87.63 -134.76 25.97
CA LYS A 861 87.80 -134.09 24.66
C LYS A 861 89.08 -133.25 24.61
N ASP A 862 89.27 -132.33 25.57
CA ASP A 862 90.41 -131.41 25.57
C ASP A 862 91.74 -132.18 25.65
N SER A 863 91.74 -133.31 26.37
CA SER A 863 92.89 -134.21 26.43
C SER A 863 93.19 -134.85 25.08
N LEU A 864 92.16 -135.32 24.36
CA LEU A 864 92.31 -135.87 23.01
C LEU A 864 92.76 -134.81 22.01
N ASP A 865 92.21 -133.60 22.03
CA ASP A 865 92.60 -132.51 21.11
C ASP A 865 94.03 -132.01 21.33
N ASN A 866 94.44 -131.84 22.59
CA ASN A 866 95.79 -131.41 22.92
C ASN A 866 96.86 -132.38 22.40
N ILE A 867 96.59 -133.69 22.39
CA ILE A 867 97.49 -134.69 21.80
C ILE A 867 97.77 -134.33 20.32
N GLY A 868 96.74 -134.06 19.54
CA GLY A 868 96.90 -133.71 18.13
C GLY A 868 97.58 -132.35 17.90
N ILE A 869 97.30 -131.34 18.75
CA ILE A 869 97.92 -130.00 18.63
C ILE A 869 99.43 -130.08 18.83
N GLN A 870 99.86 -130.74 19.90
CA GLN A 870 101.27 -130.92 20.25
C GLN A 870 102.04 -131.66 19.14
N ILE A 871 101.41 -132.65 18.49
CA ILE A 871 102.03 -133.41 17.39
C ILE A 871 102.16 -132.55 16.12
N CYS A 872 101.15 -131.76 15.73
CA CYS A 872 101.25 -130.89 14.55
C CYS A 872 102.32 -129.78 14.69
N GLU A 873 102.44 -129.17 15.88
CA GLU A 873 103.42 -128.11 16.14
C GLU A 873 104.87 -128.60 16.01
N ALA A 874 105.14 -129.82 16.49
CA ALA A 874 106.40 -130.52 16.30
C ALA A 874 106.73 -130.75 14.81
N ILE A 875 105.72 -131.09 13.98
CA ILE A 875 105.90 -131.31 12.52
C ILE A 875 106.19 -130.00 11.79
N ARG A 876 105.53 -128.88 12.13
CA ARG A 876 105.76 -127.57 11.48
C ARG A 876 107.19 -127.07 11.67
N LEU A 877 107.70 -127.20 12.91
CA LEU A 877 109.08 -126.84 13.29
C LEU A 877 110.15 -127.59 12.48
N ILE A 878 109.82 -128.74 11.87
CA ILE A 878 110.74 -129.54 11.03
C ILE A 878 110.79 -129.04 9.57
N ASN A 879 109.74 -128.35 9.10
CA ASN A 879 109.58 -128.00 7.68
C ASN A 879 109.93 -126.53 7.32
N GLU A 880 110.01 -125.63 8.29
CA GLU A 880 110.73 -124.34 8.14
C GLU A 880 112.24 -124.59 8.10
#